data_AF-A0A1G1VT15-F1
#
_entry.id   AF-A0A1G1VT15-F1
#
_cell.length_a   1.000
_cell.length_b   1.000
_cell.length_c   1.000
_cell.angle_alpha   90.00
_cell.angle_beta   90.00
_cell.angle_gamma   90.00
#
_symmetry.space_group_name_H-M   'P 1'
#
loop_
_entity.id
_entity.type
_entity.pdbx_description
1 polymer ?
#
loop_
_entity_poly.entity_id
_entity_poly.type
_entity_poly.pdbx_seq_one_letter_code
_entity_poly.pdbx_strand_id
1 'polypeptide(L)'
;MARRTRNKGIYLFLLLLPIFIFFSPAWMKGKLPIPADTIVGMYHPFRDVVWKGLTAGVPFKNFLITDAIRQQYPWRELAIDLLKSGQYPGWNPYTHAGTPLAANIQTALFYPLNILFFLLPFPTAWSIEVILQPLLLALFLFAFLTDIGVSKKAASIASLSLALSGFSVAWLEWNTTLHTLVWVPLALLGIERIVKQERLIWYLTLAFALVSILFAGFLQTSFYAIVVILAYAGVRLWLSGRKTTILKLSLVVIAVGALTAVQWVPTAKLLRYSAREIDQGDVLMRQDWFLPWQNLVQFVAPDFFGNPATLNYWGAFNYTEFIGYVGMIPLAFALTALFTSSGKKSFQEKFFICALVLSLIFALSNPLSRIPFQLNLPLISTAQPSRLMMIVDLCLALLAAFGLDRFFKDLRAGKGLNRHLLIALSITAATIGGLWVFTFGKTGIDMAAENLKVAQRNLILPTMLIVAAGITLMAALHLVKLRVKNKTIIHNSLFIVLFILTSADLLRFSWKFTPFSDKDYLYPQTETVRFLAQDKSPWRYITTDARIFPPNFSIPYRFQTLEGYDPIYIRRFGQLIASSQKGEPTLEPTPFHRIIRPDNYASPIVDLLNVKYVVSLTDLLHPKLEKVFQEGETRVYKNNQAFPRAFLIPNYVVPNSERQSLEQAFSMKKEDVNQSASIMEYRENEVGILVDSQTGGMLVLSDTYYPGWTATLDGTGIEIHQVLYSLRGTMVPSGRHEILYRYSEL
;
A
#
# COMPACT_ATOMS: atom_id res chain seq x y z
N MET A 1 -12.41 27.81 -34.03
CA MET A 1 -12.47 26.85 -32.90
C MET A 1 -11.86 25.47 -33.24
N ALA A 2 -12.05 24.93 -34.45
CA ALA A 2 -11.59 23.60 -34.89
C ALA A 2 -10.06 23.34 -34.90
N ARG A 3 -9.20 24.35 -35.16
CA ARG A 3 -7.72 24.17 -35.09
C ARG A 3 -7.17 24.06 -33.65
N ARG A 4 -7.87 24.62 -32.65
CA ARG A 4 -7.47 24.57 -31.23
C ARG A 4 -7.79 23.22 -30.57
N THR A 5 -8.86 22.54 -31.02
CA THR A 5 -9.25 21.21 -30.57
C THR A 5 -8.40 20.10 -31.19
N ARG A 6 -8.06 20.18 -32.49
CA ARG A 6 -7.21 19.19 -33.19
C ARG A 6 -5.82 19.03 -32.56
N ASN A 7 -5.22 20.12 -32.07
CA ASN A 7 -3.94 20.11 -31.36
C ASN A 7 -4.02 19.65 -29.89
N LYS A 8 -5.19 19.33 -29.33
CA LYS A 8 -5.29 18.73 -27.98
C LYS A 8 -5.12 17.21 -28.03
N GLY A 9 -5.72 16.56 -29.03
CA GLY A 9 -5.68 15.10 -29.17
C GLY A 9 -4.27 14.53 -29.28
N ILE A 10 -3.36 15.19 -30.02
CA ILE A 10 -2.02 14.65 -30.26
C ILE A 10 -1.15 14.56 -29.00
N TYR A 11 -1.18 15.56 -28.11
CA TYR A 11 -0.36 15.53 -26.88
C TYR A 11 -0.92 14.56 -25.85
N LEU A 12 -2.25 14.41 -25.80
CA LEU A 12 -2.89 13.39 -24.97
C LEU A 12 -2.55 11.99 -25.49
N PHE A 13 -2.64 11.76 -26.80
CA PHE A 13 -2.24 10.50 -27.40
C PHE A 13 -0.77 10.16 -27.11
N LEU A 14 0.14 11.13 -27.32
CA LEU A 14 1.56 10.94 -27.01
C LEU A 14 1.79 10.66 -25.52
N LEU A 15 1.12 11.36 -24.61
CA LEU A 15 1.21 11.14 -23.17
C LEU A 15 0.78 9.72 -22.77
N LEU A 16 -0.32 9.22 -23.34
CA LEU A 16 -0.88 7.92 -22.98
C LEU A 16 -0.14 6.75 -23.63
N LEU A 17 0.56 6.97 -24.76
CA LEU A 17 1.22 5.92 -25.51
C LEU A 17 2.30 5.17 -24.69
N PRO A 18 3.24 5.81 -23.96
CA PRO A 18 4.17 5.10 -23.09
C PRO A 18 3.48 4.30 -22.00
N ILE A 19 2.45 4.85 -21.35
CA ILE A 19 1.70 4.15 -20.31
C ILE A 19 0.99 2.92 -20.91
N PHE A 20 0.47 3.05 -22.14
CA PHE A 20 -0.03 1.92 -22.89
C PHE A 20 1.12 0.90 -23.10
N ILE A 21 2.23 1.29 -23.71
CA ILE A 21 3.38 0.38 -23.92
C ILE A 21 3.80 -0.34 -22.63
N PHE A 22 3.88 0.35 -21.50
CA PHE A 22 4.22 -0.22 -20.19
C PHE A 22 3.34 -1.43 -19.82
N PHE A 23 2.02 -1.31 -19.97
CA PHE A 23 1.08 -2.37 -19.64
C PHE A 23 0.78 -3.33 -20.81
N SER A 24 1.53 -3.25 -21.92
CA SER A 24 1.38 -4.18 -23.05
C SER A 24 1.35 -5.66 -22.69
N PRO A 25 2.10 -6.17 -21.68
CA PRO A 25 1.97 -7.57 -21.26
C PRO A 25 0.55 -7.93 -20.80
N ALA A 26 -0.22 -6.99 -20.26
CA ALA A 26 -1.55 -7.24 -19.73
C ALA A 26 -2.58 -7.54 -20.83
N TRP A 27 -2.67 -6.70 -21.86
CA TRP A 27 -3.63 -6.95 -22.95
C TRP A 27 -3.08 -7.76 -24.11
N MET A 28 -1.76 -7.79 -24.34
CA MET A 28 -1.20 -8.63 -25.42
C MET A 28 -0.99 -10.08 -24.99
N LYS A 29 -0.73 -10.33 -23.70
CA LYS A 29 -0.41 -11.67 -23.17
C LYS A 29 -1.34 -12.13 -22.05
N GLY A 30 -2.35 -11.34 -21.68
CA GLY A 30 -3.28 -11.68 -20.60
C GLY A 30 -2.65 -11.71 -19.20
N LYS A 31 -1.49 -11.07 -19.01
CA LYS A 31 -0.77 -11.08 -17.74
C LYS A 31 -1.34 -10.07 -16.73
N LEU A 32 -1.23 -10.37 -15.45
CA LEU A 32 -1.71 -9.51 -14.38
C LEU A 32 -0.52 -8.67 -13.82
N PRO A 33 -0.63 -7.33 -13.72
CA PRO A 33 0.38 -6.48 -13.07
C PRO A 33 0.27 -6.59 -11.54
N ILE A 34 0.61 -7.76 -11.02
CA ILE A 34 0.54 -8.17 -9.62
C ILE A 34 1.63 -9.23 -9.38
N PRO A 35 2.24 -9.35 -8.19
CA PRO A 35 3.37 -10.25 -7.97
C PRO A 35 2.90 -11.68 -7.68
N ALA A 36 1.93 -12.21 -8.44
CA ALA A 36 1.39 -13.56 -8.25
C ALA A 36 2.43 -14.66 -8.53
N ASP A 37 3.47 -14.37 -9.32
CA ASP A 37 4.63 -15.25 -9.48
C ASP A 37 5.32 -15.58 -8.15
N THR A 38 5.27 -14.69 -7.15
CA THR A 38 5.79 -14.97 -5.81
C THR A 38 4.95 -16.00 -5.04
N ILE A 39 3.63 -16.12 -5.31
CA ILE A 39 2.75 -17.11 -4.67
C ILE A 39 3.29 -18.52 -4.92
N VAL A 40 3.49 -18.83 -6.19
CA VAL A 40 3.95 -20.15 -6.66
C VAL A 40 5.46 -20.30 -6.61
N GLY A 41 6.21 -19.19 -6.63
CA GLY A 41 7.67 -19.20 -6.63
C GLY A 41 8.30 -19.25 -5.25
N MET A 42 7.64 -18.70 -4.22
CA MET A 42 8.23 -18.56 -2.87
C MET A 42 7.54 -19.38 -1.80
N TYR A 43 6.25 -19.71 -1.97
CA TYR A 43 5.42 -20.19 -0.86
C TYR A 43 4.83 -21.58 -1.11
N HIS A 44 4.79 -22.37 -0.04
CA HIS A 44 4.17 -23.68 0.03
C HIS A 44 2.70 -23.57 0.46
N PRO A 45 1.81 -24.47 0.03
CA PRO A 45 2.05 -25.63 -0.83
C PRO A 45 2.17 -25.30 -2.33
N PHE A 46 1.98 -24.03 -2.74
CA PHE A 46 1.90 -23.65 -4.16
C PHE A 46 3.19 -23.94 -4.93
N ARG A 47 4.34 -23.84 -4.26
CA ARG A 47 5.67 -24.17 -4.77
C ARG A 47 5.91 -25.67 -4.94
N ASP A 48 5.17 -26.52 -4.21
CA ASP A 48 5.33 -27.98 -4.29
C ASP A 48 4.79 -28.56 -5.61
N VAL A 49 3.97 -27.78 -6.33
CA VAL A 49 3.35 -28.17 -7.61
C VAL A 49 4.28 -27.83 -8.78
N VAL A 50 4.39 -28.74 -9.75
CA VAL A 50 5.13 -28.47 -11.01
C VAL A 50 4.27 -27.60 -11.93
N TRP A 51 4.76 -26.38 -12.19
CA TRP A 51 4.06 -25.39 -13.01
C TRP A 51 4.56 -25.40 -14.46
N LYS A 52 3.70 -25.75 -15.42
CA LYS A 52 4.00 -25.67 -16.88
C LYS A 52 5.35 -26.30 -17.27
N GLY A 53 5.73 -27.41 -16.62
CA GLY A 53 6.99 -28.11 -16.87
C GLY A 53 8.23 -27.48 -16.21
N LEU A 54 8.08 -26.44 -15.39
CA LEU A 54 9.16 -25.83 -14.60
C LEU A 54 9.47 -26.70 -13.37
N THR A 55 10.27 -27.74 -13.56
CA THR A 55 10.67 -28.68 -12.50
C THR A 55 11.52 -28.04 -11.39
N ALA A 56 12.20 -26.92 -11.69
CA ALA A 56 12.98 -26.15 -10.72
C ALA A 56 12.15 -25.07 -9.97
N GLY A 57 10.84 -25.00 -10.21
CA GLY A 57 9.95 -23.98 -9.66
C GLY A 57 9.77 -22.75 -10.56
N VAL A 58 8.78 -21.92 -10.22
CA VAL A 58 8.46 -20.69 -10.97
C VAL A 58 9.41 -19.57 -10.52
N PRO A 59 10.16 -18.93 -11.44
CA PRO A 59 10.95 -17.76 -11.09
C PRO A 59 10.02 -16.59 -10.76
N PHE A 60 10.30 -15.91 -9.64
CA PHE A 60 9.61 -14.69 -9.25
C PHE A 60 10.47 -13.46 -9.54
N LYS A 61 9.82 -12.35 -9.90
CA LYS A 61 10.52 -11.13 -10.29
C LYS A 61 10.86 -10.24 -9.11
N ASN A 62 9.89 -9.86 -8.27
CA ASN A 62 10.09 -8.87 -7.22
C ASN A 62 9.39 -9.29 -5.92
N PHE A 63 10.18 -9.85 -4.99
CA PHE A 63 9.69 -10.31 -3.69
C PHE A 63 9.39 -9.17 -2.70
N LEU A 64 9.82 -7.94 -2.99
CA LEU A 64 9.64 -6.82 -2.06
C LEU A 64 8.18 -6.33 -2.00
N ILE A 65 7.41 -6.58 -3.05
CA ILE A 65 6.08 -5.97 -3.24
C ILE A 65 4.93 -6.94 -2.97
N THR A 66 5.21 -8.04 -2.26
CA THR A 66 4.24 -9.10 -1.96
C THR A 66 3.06 -8.66 -1.08
N ASP A 67 3.15 -7.50 -0.44
CA ASP A 67 2.07 -6.99 0.42
C ASP A 67 0.75 -6.85 -0.36
N ALA A 68 0.80 -6.49 -1.65
CA ALA A 68 -0.38 -6.42 -2.51
C ALA A 68 -1.22 -7.72 -2.49
N ILE A 69 -0.57 -8.89 -2.57
CA ILE A 69 -1.22 -10.22 -2.52
C ILE A 69 -1.32 -10.78 -1.09
N ARG A 70 -0.66 -10.18 -0.11
CA ARG A 70 -0.71 -10.61 1.30
C ARG A 70 -1.66 -9.76 2.13
N GLN A 71 -2.21 -8.67 1.63
CA GLN A 71 -3.07 -7.76 2.40
C GLN A 71 -4.19 -7.19 1.55
N GLN A 72 -3.87 -6.27 0.62
CA GLN A 72 -4.89 -5.44 -0.01
C GLN A 72 -5.79 -6.27 -0.94
N TYR A 73 -5.22 -7.19 -1.73
CA TYR A 73 -6.00 -8.08 -2.59
C TYR A 73 -6.97 -8.96 -1.79
N PRO A 74 -6.54 -9.79 -0.82
CA PRO A 74 -7.46 -10.71 -0.13
C PRO A 74 -8.52 -9.97 0.70
N TRP A 75 -8.19 -8.84 1.34
CA TRP A 75 -9.19 -8.05 2.07
C TRP A 75 -10.23 -7.43 1.14
N ARG A 76 -9.79 -6.88 0.00
CA ARG A 76 -10.70 -6.31 -1.00
C ARG A 76 -11.58 -7.39 -1.62
N GLU A 77 -11.03 -8.57 -1.89
CA GLU A 77 -11.75 -9.71 -2.46
C GLU A 77 -12.89 -10.15 -1.53
N LEU A 78 -12.59 -10.43 -0.26
CA LEU A 78 -13.60 -10.78 0.72
C LEU A 78 -14.67 -9.69 0.86
N ALA A 79 -14.26 -8.42 0.94
CA ALA A 79 -15.20 -7.32 1.11
C ALA A 79 -16.16 -7.16 -0.08
N ILE A 80 -15.65 -7.29 -1.31
CA ILE A 80 -16.48 -7.24 -2.52
C ILE A 80 -17.39 -8.45 -2.63
N ASP A 81 -16.91 -9.65 -2.30
CA ASP A 81 -17.72 -10.87 -2.37
C ASP A 81 -18.90 -10.82 -1.39
N LEU A 82 -18.66 -10.31 -0.17
CA LEU A 82 -19.72 -10.05 0.80
C LEU A 82 -20.74 -9.05 0.27
N LEU A 83 -20.30 -7.91 -0.29
CA LEU A 83 -21.20 -6.93 -0.90
C LEU A 83 -22.03 -7.51 -2.07
N LYS A 84 -21.41 -8.33 -2.93
CA LYS A 84 -22.12 -9.00 -4.03
C LYS A 84 -23.17 -9.99 -3.55
N SER A 85 -22.97 -10.58 -2.38
CA SER A 85 -23.96 -11.44 -1.71
C SER A 85 -25.04 -10.69 -0.92
N GLY A 86 -25.02 -9.35 -0.96
CA GLY A 86 -25.96 -8.51 -0.20
C GLY A 86 -25.61 -8.38 1.29
N GLN A 87 -24.39 -8.75 1.69
CA GLN A 87 -23.93 -8.71 3.07
C GLN A 87 -22.99 -7.54 3.32
N TYR A 88 -23.10 -6.93 4.50
CA TYR A 88 -22.15 -5.91 4.95
C TYR A 88 -20.78 -6.56 5.23
N PRO A 89 -19.65 -6.05 4.73
CA PRO A 89 -18.34 -6.64 4.96
C PRO A 89 -17.74 -6.23 6.32
N GLY A 90 -18.45 -6.53 7.41
CA GLY A 90 -18.11 -6.08 8.75
C GLY A 90 -16.97 -6.87 9.40
N TRP A 91 -17.01 -8.19 9.31
CA TRP A 91 -16.08 -9.07 10.02
C TRP A 91 -15.34 -10.03 9.09
N ASN A 92 -14.06 -10.27 9.37
CA ASN A 92 -13.22 -11.25 8.69
C ASN A 92 -12.87 -12.39 9.68
N PRO A 93 -13.50 -13.58 9.57
CA PRO A 93 -13.23 -14.71 10.46
C PRO A 93 -11.98 -15.53 10.04
N TYR A 94 -11.37 -15.21 8.90
CA TYR A 94 -10.35 -16.06 8.27
C TYR A 94 -8.93 -15.82 8.77
N THR A 95 -8.72 -14.74 9.54
CA THR A 95 -7.43 -14.37 10.13
C THR A 95 -7.60 -13.94 11.58
N HIS A 96 -6.56 -14.08 12.41
CA HIS A 96 -6.56 -13.63 13.81
C HIS A 96 -7.72 -14.14 14.67
N ALA A 97 -8.27 -15.31 14.35
CA ALA A 97 -9.50 -15.81 14.97
C ALA A 97 -10.71 -14.84 14.90
N GLY A 98 -10.70 -13.91 13.94
CA GLY A 98 -11.70 -12.86 13.77
C GLY A 98 -11.14 -11.45 13.93
N THR A 99 -11.38 -10.58 12.96
CA THR A 99 -11.00 -9.16 13.00
C THR A 99 -11.97 -8.29 12.18
N PRO A 100 -12.19 -7.01 12.52
CA PRO A 100 -13.01 -6.10 11.71
C PRO A 100 -12.44 -5.89 10.31
N LEU A 101 -13.29 -6.01 9.29
CA LEU A 101 -12.92 -5.88 7.88
C LEU A 101 -13.21 -4.47 7.34
N ALA A 102 -14.44 -3.97 7.47
CA ALA A 102 -14.83 -2.64 7.00
C ALA A 102 -14.13 -1.51 7.77
N ALA A 103 -13.89 -1.70 9.08
CA ALA A 103 -13.16 -0.75 9.90
C ALA A 103 -11.67 -0.65 9.52
N ASN A 104 -11.11 -1.69 8.90
CA ASN A 104 -9.74 -1.63 8.40
C ASN A 104 -9.69 -0.72 7.16
N ILE A 105 -9.00 0.41 7.30
CA ILE A 105 -8.92 1.42 6.24
C ILE A 105 -8.25 0.89 4.98
N GLN A 106 -7.31 -0.05 5.08
CA GLN A 106 -6.60 -0.60 3.93
C GLN A 106 -7.47 -1.54 3.08
N THR A 107 -8.58 -2.03 3.63
CA THR A 107 -9.65 -2.67 2.86
C THR A 107 -10.20 -1.71 1.81
N ALA A 108 -10.14 -0.39 2.03
CA ALA A 108 -10.62 0.69 1.17
C ALA A 108 -11.98 0.41 0.51
N LEU A 109 -12.90 -0.08 1.33
CA LEU A 109 -14.24 -0.53 0.98
C LEU A 109 -15.03 0.48 0.14
N PHE A 110 -14.96 1.76 0.51
CA PHE A 110 -15.74 2.83 -0.10
C PHE A 110 -15.02 3.55 -1.25
N TYR A 111 -13.89 3.01 -1.73
CA TYR A 111 -13.14 3.61 -2.83
C TYR A 111 -13.99 3.65 -4.12
N PRO A 112 -14.15 4.80 -4.81
CA PRO A 112 -15.10 4.92 -5.92
C PRO A 112 -14.78 4.06 -7.15
N LEU A 113 -13.52 3.69 -7.39
CA LEU A 113 -13.19 2.80 -8.51
C LEU A 113 -13.55 1.33 -8.23
N ASN A 114 -13.94 0.99 -6.99
CA ASN A 114 -14.39 -0.35 -6.65
C ASN A 114 -15.63 -0.79 -7.46
N ILE A 115 -16.34 0.15 -8.10
CA ILE A 115 -17.41 -0.15 -9.06
C ILE A 115 -16.96 -1.16 -10.13
N LEU A 116 -15.67 -1.16 -10.50
CA LEU A 116 -15.11 -2.10 -11.46
C LEU A 116 -15.24 -3.56 -11.01
N PHE A 117 -15.12 -3.84 -9.71
CA PHE A 117 -15.23 -5.21 -9.19
C PHE A 117 -16.67 -5.76 -9.27
N PHE A 118 -17.69 -4.91 -9.41
CA PHE A 118 -19.07 -5.33 -9.64
C PHE A 118 -19.37 -5.61 -11.11
N LEU A 119 -18.56 -5.06 -12.02
CA LEU A 119 -18.75 -5.17 -13.47
C LEU A 119 -17.88 -6.25 -14.12
N LEU A 120 -16.77 -6.62 -13.48
CA LEU A 120 -15.72 -7.47 -14.07
C LEU A 120 -15.27 -8.57 -13.09
N PRO A 121 -14.67 -9.66 -13.60
CA PRO A 121 -13.99 -10.63 -12.75
C PRO A 121 -12.93 -9.96 -11.88
N PHE A 122 -12.81 -10.40 -10.63
CA PHE A 122 -11.99 -9.70 -9.62
C PHE A 122 -10.52 -9.48 -10.05
N PRO A 123 -9.78 -10.48 -10.57
CA PRO A 123 -8.39 -10.26 -11.03
C PRO A 123 -8.28 -9.23 -12.17
N THR A 124 -9.29 -9.18 -13.04
CA THR A 124 -9.35 -8.24 -14.16
C THR A 124 -9.64 -6.82 -13.67
N ALA A 125 -10.61 -6.67 -12.76
CA ALA A 125 -10.92 -5.38 -12.13
C ALA A 125 -9.70 -4.82 -11.37
N TRP A 126 -9.02 -5.66 -10.58
CA TRP A 126 -7.79 -5.29 -9.88
C TRP A 126 -6.72 -4.76 -10.85
N SER A 127 -6.49 -5.51 -11.94
CA SER A 127 -5.50 -5.13 -12.95
C SER A 127 -5.86 -3.81 -13.65
N ILE A 128 -7.14 -3.56 -13.90
CA ILE A 128 -7.60 -2.29 -14.47
C ILE A 128 -7.39 -1.15 -13.48
N GLU A 129 -7.67 -1.33 -12.19
CA GLU A 129 -7.36 -0.32 -11.18
C GLU A 129 -5.86 0.02 -11.16
N VAL A 130 -4.98 -0.99 -11.21
CA VAL A 130 -3.52 -0.79 -11.33
C VAL A 130 -3.18 0.05 -12.56
N ILE A 131 -3.77 -0.26 -13.73
CA ILE A 131 -3.55 0.47 -14.98
C ILE A 131 -4.08 1.92 -14.91
N LEU A 132 -5.24 2.12 -14.26
CA LEU A 132 -5.88 3.42 -14.16
C LEU A 132 -5.07 4.41 -13.33
N GLN A 133 -4.26 3.96 -12.37
CA GLN A 133 -3.44 4.84 -11.52
C GLN A 133 -2.53 5.79 -12.33
N PRO A 134 -1.54 5.31 -13.10
CA PRO A 134 -0.68 6.19 -13.89
C PRO A 134 -1.45 6.93 -15.00
N LEU A 135 -2.50 6.33 -15.57
CA LEU A 135 -3.33 6.98 -16.60
C LEU A 135 -4.05 8.22 -16.06
N LEU A 136 -4.80 8.06 -14.97
CA LEU A 136 -5.55 9.14 -14.34
C LEU A 136 -4.61 10.20 -13.75
N LEU A 137 -3.52 9.79 -13.11
CA LEU A 137 -2.50 10.69 -12.59
C LEU A 137 -1.90 11.57 -13.70
N ALA A 138 -1.52 10.97 -14.84
CA ALA A 138 -1.02 11.69 -16.01
C ALA A 138 -2.05 12.68 -16.56
N LEU A 139 -3.31 12.24 -16.72
CA LEU A 139 -4.41 13.04 -17.26
C LEU A 139 -4.75 14.24 -16.37
N PHE A 140 -4.89 14.03 -15.06
CA PHE A 140 -5.22 15.09 -14.12
C PHE A 140 -4.08 16.08 -13.96
N LEU A 141 -2.83 15.62 -13.91
CA LEU A 141 -1.67 16.51 -13.89
C LEU A 141 -1.55 17.32 -15.18
N PHE A 142 -1.82 16.70 -16.34
CA PHE A 142 -1.80 17.40 -17.62
C PHE A 142 -2.88 18.49 -17.68
N ALA A 143 -4.08 18.18 -17.19
CA ALA A 143 -5.18 19.12 -17.09
C ALA A 143 -4.85 20.29 -16.15
N PHE A 144 -4.29 20.01 -14.96
CA PHE A 144 -3.85 21.04 -14.02
C PHE A 144 -2.78 21.96 -14.62
N LEU A 145 -1.69 21.39 -15.16
CA LEU A 145 -0.58 22.14 -15.74
C LEU A 145 -1.03 23.04 -16.89
N THR A 146 -1.83 22.51 -17.81
CA THR A 146 -2.35 23.29 -18.93
C THR A 146 -3.34 24.37 -18.49
N ASP A 147 -4.07 24.17 -17.40
CA ASP A 147 -4.96 25.19 -16.83
C ASP A 147 -4.20 26.37 -16.23
N ILE A 148 -3.05 26.13 -15.59
CA ILE A 148 -2.19 27.19 -15.03
C ILE A 148 -1.25 27.82 -16.08
N GLY A 149 -1.43 27.48 -17.36
CA GLY A 149 -0.75 28.14 -18.49
C GLY A 149 0.58 27.53 -18.92
N VAL A 150 0.93 26.34 -18.42
CA VAL A 150 2.08 25.56 -18.91
C VAL A 150 1.78 25.03 -20.31
N SER A 151 2.76 25.09 -21.22
CA SER A 151 2.60 24.56 -22.57
C SER A 151 2.34 23.05 -22.56
N LYS A 152 1.53 22.58 -23.51
CA LYS A 152 1.18 21.16 -23.64
C LYS A 152 2.39 20.23 -23.75
N LYS A 153 3.50 20.71 -24.34
CA LYS A 153 4.76 19.96 -24.47
C LYS A 153 5.38 19.70 -23.10
N ALA A 154 5.59 20.76 -22.33
CA ALA A 154 6.10 20.66 -20.98
C ALA A 154 5.16 19.85 -20.08
N ALA A 155 3.85 20.10 -20.18
CA ALA A 155 2.84 19.35 -19.45
C ALA A 155 2.87 17.85 -19.76
N SER A 156 3.01 17.43 -21.02
CA SER A 156 3.08 16.01 -21.38
C SER A 156 4.31 15.29 -20.80
N ILE A 157 5.49 15.92 -20.84
CA ILE A 157 6.71 15.31 -20.27
C ILE A 157 6.61 15.23 -18.74
N ALA A 158 6.14 16.29 -18.08
CA ALA A 158 5.98 16.31 -16.63
C ALA A 158 4.90 15.34 -16.13
N SER A 159 3.78 15.22 -16.85
CA SER A 159 2.73 14.25 -16.53
C SER A 159 3.23 12.81 -16.64
N LEU A 160 3.99 12.49 -17.70
CA LEU A 160 4.60 11.17 -17.86
C LEU A 160 5.61 10.89 -16.76
N SER A 161 6.43 11.89 -16.44
CA SER A 161 7.44 11.86 -15.38
C SER A 161 6.85 11.49 -14.02
N LEU A 162 5.73 12.09 -13.62
CA LEU A 162 5.07 11.71 -12.36
C LEU A 162 4.39 10.34 -12.45
N ALA A 163 3.71 10.05 -13.57
CA ALA A 163 2.96 8.81 -13.72
C ALA A 163 3.85 7.55 -13.63
N LEU A 164 5.11 7.67 -14.06
CA LEU A 164 6.10 6.59 -14.01
C LEU A 164 7.30 6.92 -13.10
N SER A 165 7.10 7.80 -12.11
CA SER A 165 8.17 8.15 -11.16
C SER A 165 8.52 6.98 -10.24
N GLY A 166 9.61 7.11 -9.50
CA GLY A 166 10.11 6.18 -8.50
C GLY A 166 9.02 5.78 -7.52
N PHE A 167 8.40 6.77 -6.89
CA PHE A 167 7.30 6.54 -5.96
C PHE A 167 6.10 5.86 -6.66
N SER A 168 5.69 6.35 -7.84
CA SER A 168 4.53 5.81 -8.55
C SER A 168 4.72 4.34 -8.93
N VAL A 169 5.87 3.97 -9.48
CA VAL A 169 6.17 2.58 -9.86
C VAL A 169 6.30 1.69 -8.62
N ALA A 170 6.99 2.18 -7.58
CA ALA A 170 7.28 1.37 -6.41
C ALA A 170 6.05 1.00 -5.57
N TRP A 171 5.01 1.84 -5.62
CA TRP A 171 3.76 1.67 -4.88
C TRP A 171 2.56 1.26 -5.76
N LEU A 172 2.81 0.95 -7.03
CA LEU A 172 1.78 0.75 -8.05
C LEU A 172 0.79 -0.39 -7.71
N GLU A 173 1.30 -1.54 -7.27
CA GLU A 173 0.51 -2.78 -7.20
C GLU A 173 -0.38 -2.90 -5.96
N TRP A 174 -0.22 -2.03 -4.96
CA TRP A 174 -0.99 -2.07 -3.72
C TRP A 174 -2.45 -1.61 -3.87
N ASN A 175 -2.80 -0.96 -4.99
CA ASN A 175 -4.12 -0.34 -5.22
C ASN A 175 -4.64 0.48 -4.03
N THR A 176 -3.74 1.17 -3.32
CA THR A 176 -4.09 2.07 -2.20
C THR A 176 -3.23 3.33 -2.22
N THR A 177 -1.94 3.21 -1.92
CA THR A 177 -1.02 4.34 -1.73
C THR A 177 -0.97 5.30 -2.91
N LEU A 178 -0.77 4.80 -4.14
CA LEU A 178 -0.68 5.64 -5.33
C LEU A 178 -2.05 6.18 -5.75
N HIS A 179 -3.17 5.49 -5.48
CA HIS A 179 -4.51 6.04 -5.69
C HIS A 179 -4.77 7.32 -4.89
N THR A 180 -4.12 7.50 -3.73
CA THR A 180 -4.14 8.79 -3.03
C THR A 180 -3.53 9.91 -3.88
N LEU A 181 -2.37 9.67 -4.50
CA LEU A 181 -1.68 10.67 -5.31
C LEU A 181 -2.43 11.00 -6.61
N VAL A 182 -3.11 10.02 -7.22
CA VAL A 182 -3.93 10.19 -8.45
C VAL A 182 -4.83 11.42 -8.36
N TRP A 183 -5.50 11.63 -7.23
CA TRP A 183 -6.51 12.67 -7.07
C TRP A 183 -5.94 14.04 -6.69
N VAL A 184 -4.66 14.13 -6.30
CA VAL A 184 -4.04 15.40 -5.87
C VAL A 184 -4.06 16.45 -7.00
N PRO A 185 -3.64 16.15 -8.25
CA PRO A 185 -3.72 17.13 -9.33
C PRO A 185 -5.16 17.53 -9.68
N LEU A 186 -6.13 16.63 -9.51
CA LEU A 186 -7.55 16.94 -9.73
C LEU A 186 -8.08 17.93 -8.67
N ALA A 187 -7.69 17.75 -7.41
CA ALA A 187 -8.01 18.69 -6.34
C ALA A 187 -7.39 20.08 -6.59
N LEU A 188 -6.11 20.12 -6.98
CA LEU A 188 -5.42 21.37 -7.35
C LEU A 188 -6.07 22.07 -8.54
N LEU A 189 -6.51 21.32 -9.56
CA LEU A 189 -7.28 21.84 -10.68
C LEU A 189 -8.63 22.41 -10.23
N GLY A 190 -9.34 21.71 -9.34
CA GLY A 190 -10.58 22.19 -8.73
C GLY A 190 -10.38 23.54 -8.03
N ILE A 191 -9.34 23.68 -7.22
CA ILE A 191 -9.00 24.92 -6.51
C ILE A 191 -8.71 26.06 -7.49
N GLU A 192 -7.84 25.85 -8.49
CA GLU A 192 -7.55 26.89 -9.50
C GLU A 192 -8.79 27.32 -10.25
N ARG A 193 -9.66 26.36 -10.59
CA ARG A 193 -10.90 26.64 -11.31
C ARG A 193 -11.92 27.38 -10.46
N ILE A 194 -12.09 27.05 -9.18
CA ILE A 194 -12.95 27.79 -8.24
C ILE A 194 -12.49 29.25 -8.15
N VAL A 195 -11.19 29.47 -7.98
CA VAL A 195 -10.61 30.83 -7.86
C VAL A 195 -10.67 31.60 -9.18
N LYS A 196 -10.60 30.94 -10.33
CA LYS A 196 -10.83 31.61 -11.63
C LYS A 196 -12.32 31.86 -11.87
N GLN A 197 -13.16 30.89 -11.56
CA GLN A 197 -14.58 30.84 -11.89
C GLN A 197 -15.39 30.01 -10.88
N GLU A 198 -16.24 30.66 -10.11
CA GLU A 198 -17.07 29.99 -9.10
C GLU A 198 -18.26 29.24 -9.73
N ARG A 199 -18.03 28.00 -10.16
CA ARG A 199 -19.08 27.07 -10.61
C ARG A 199 -19.15 25.87 -9.69
N LEU A 200 -20.38 25.41 -9.40
CA LEU A 200 -20.65 24.26 -8.53
C LEU A 200 -19.84 23.02 -8.93
N ILE A 201 -19.70 22.74 -10.23
CA ILE A 201 -18.92 21.60 -10.72
C ILE A 201 -17.51 21.55 -10.16
N TRP A 202 -16.84 22.69 -9.94
CA TRP A 202 -15.46 22.69 -9.43
C TRP A 202 -15.39 22.43 -7.92
N TYR A 203 -16.42 22.82 -7.17
CA TYR A 203 -16.58 22.42 -5.77
C TYR A 203 -16.85 20.91 -5.68
N LEU A 204 -17.71 20.37 -6.55
CA LEU A 204 -17.97 18.93 -6.64
C LEU A 204 -16.71 18.15 -7.05
N THR A 205 -15.93 18.65 -8.01
CA THR A 205 -14.64 18.05 -8.40
C THR A 205 -13.67 18.01 -7.23
N LEU A 206 -13.55 19.10 -6.47
CA LEU A 206 -12.69 19.15 -5.29
C LEU A 206 -13.19 18.18 -4.21
N ALA A 207 -14.49 18.18 -3.92
CA ALA A 207 -15.09 17.26 -2.95
C ALA A 207 -14.85 15.80 -3.35
N PHE A 208 -15.10 15.45 -4.62
CA PHE A 208 -14.87 14.11 -5.14
C PHE A 208 -13.41 13.69 -5.02
N ALA A 209 -12.45 14.57 -5.37
CA ALA A 209 -11.03 14.28 -5.22
C ALA A 209 -10.65 14.04 -3.76
N LEU A 210 -11.13 14.86 -2.82
CA LEU A 210 -10.86 14.72 -1.40
C LEU A 210 -11.48 13.45 -0.80
N VAL A 211 -12.74 13.13 -1.13
CA VAL A 211 -13.39 11.87 -0.74
C VAL A 211 -12.60 10.68 -1.26
N SER A 212 -12.18 10.72 -2.53
CA SER A 212 -11.42 9.63 -3.14
C SER A 212 -10.03 9.44 -2.52
N ILE A 213 -9.37 10.52 -2.06
CA ILE A 213 -8.12 10.47 -1.28
C ILE A 213 -8.33 9.76 0.05
N LEU A 214 -9.41 10.10 0.77
CA LEU A 214 -9.70 9.55 2.09
C LEU A 214 -10.15 8.08 2.01
N PHE A 215 -10.84 7.69 0.94
CA PHE A 215 -11.27 6.31 0.69
C PHE A 215 -10.24 5.45 -0.06
N ALA A 216 -9.08 6.00 -0.47
CA ALA A 216 -8.04 5.22 -1.15
C ALA A 216 -7.36 4.17 -0.25
N GLY A 217 -7.55 4.26 1.07
CA GLY A 217 -7.17 3.22 2.01
C GLY A 217 -5.77 3.34 2.62
N PHE A 218 -5.10 4.48 2.45
CA PHE A 218 -3.77 4.69 3.01
C PHE A 218 -3.66 6.00 3.80
N LEU A 219 -3.97 5.92 5.09
CA LEU A 219 -4.08 7.07 6.02
C LEU A 219 -2.91 8.07 5.91
N GLN A 220 -1.68 7.58 5.88
CA GLN A 220 -0.50 8.44 5.94
C GLN A 220 -0.31 9.29 4.68
N THR A 221 -0.44 8.70 3.49
CA THR A 221 -0.33 9.48 2.25
C THR A 221 -1.56 10.37 2.06
N SER A 222 -2.74 9.94 2.51
CA SER A 222 -3.94 10.78 2.48
C SER A 222 -3.78 12.03 3.33
N PHE A 223 -3.16 11.90 4.51
CA PHE A 223 -2.81 13.04 5.34
C PHE A 223 -1.86 14.01 4.63
N TYR A 224 -0.74 13.52 4.08
CA TYR A 224 0.21 14.38 3.35
C TYR A 224 -0.43 15.08 2.14
N ALA A 225 -1.24 14.36 1.37
CA ALA A 225 -1.99 14.92 0.25
C ALA A 225 -2.93 16.06 0.69
N ILE A 226 -3.72 15.84 1.74
CA ILE A 226 -4.67 16.83 2.26
C ILE A 226 -3.94 18.06 2.79
N VAL A 227 -2.85 17.89 3.53
CA VAL A 227 -2.04 19.03 4.02
C VAL A 227 -1.56 19.89 2.86
N VAL A 228 -1.00 19.30 1.81
CA VAL A 228 -0.54 20.04 0.63
C VAL A 228 -1.70 20.74 -0.10
N ILE A 229 -2.84 20.07 -0.27
CA ILE A 229 -4.02 20.62 -0.93
C ILE A 229 -4.60 21.80 -0.14
N LEU A 230 -4.75 21.67 1.18
CA LEU A 230 -5.27 22.72 2.05
C LEU A 230 -4.30 23.91 2.13
N ALA A 231 -2.99 23.65 2.23
CA ALA A 231 -1.98 24.71 2.19
C ALA A 231 -2.00 25.46 0.85
N TYR A 232 -2.10 24.73 -0.27
CA TYR A 232 -2.23 25.35 -1.59
C TYR A 232 -3.50 26.20 -1.69
N ALA A 233 -4.65 25.66 -1.27
CA ALA A 233 -5.92 26.38 -1.25
C ALA A 233 -5.85 27.65 -0.40
N GLY A 234 -5.33 27.55 0.83
CA GLY A 234 -5.22 28.68 1.75
C GLY A 234 -4.39 29.83 1.17
N VAL A 235 -3.18 29.54 0.67
CA VAL A 235 -2.33 30.57 0.09
C VAL A 235 -2.93 31.11 -1.22
N ARG A 236 -3.51 30.24 -2.05
CA ARG A 236 -4.13 30.66 -3.32
C ARG A 236 -5.31 31.60 -3.11
N LEU A 237 -6.14 31.33 -2.09
CA LEU A 237 -7.28 32.16 -1.71
C LEU A 237 -6.82 33.49 -1.13
N TRP A 238 -5.84 33.47 -0.23
CA TRP A 238 -5.26 34.68 0.35
C TRP A 238 -4.77 35.64 -0.76
N LEU A 239 -4.02 35.12 -1.73
CA LEU A 239 -3.55 35.92 -2.86
C LEU A 239 -4.67 36.39 -3.81
N SER A 240 -5.81 35.71 -3.82
CA SER A 240 -6.95 36.08 -4.67
C SER A 240 -7.89 37.12 -4.05
N GLY A 241 -7.82 37.33 -2.72
CA GLY A 241 -8.71 38.24 -1.98
C GLY A 241 -10.18 37.78 -1.85
N ARG A 242 -10.54 36.57 -2.29
CA ARG A 242 -11.93 36.11 -2.34
C ARG A 242 -12.41 35.50 -1.01
N LYS A 243 -12.85 36.35 -0.08
CA LYS A 243 -13.30 35.92 1.26
C LYS A 243 -14.54 35.01 1.24
N THR A 244 -15.51 35.23 0.35
CA THR A 244 -16.74 34.40 0.26
C THR A 244 -16.47 32.97 -0.23
N THR A 245 -15.41 32.78 -1.03
CA THR A 245 -14.95 31.46 -1.47
C THR A 245 -14.44 30.61 -0.28
N ILE A 246 -13.88 31.26 0.76
CA ILE A 246 -13.39 30.56 1.96
C ILE A 246 -14.54 29.82 2.65
N LEU A 247 -15.67 30.49 2.88
CA LEU A 247 -16.85 29.88 3.52
C LEU A 247 -17.35 28.67 2.72
N LYS A 248 -17.45 28.79 1.40
CA LYS A 248 -17.89 27.69 0.52
C LYS A 248 -16.93 26.50 0.55
N LEU A 249 -15.62 26.76 0.63
CA LEU A 249 -14.61 25.70 0.75
C LEU A 249 -14.63 25.04 2.13
N SER A 250 -14.90 25.80 3.20
CA SER A 250 -15.14 25.23 4.53
C SER A 250 -16.34 24.27 4.51
N LEU A 251 -17.43 24.64 3.81
CA LEU A 251 -18.58 23.75 3.62
C LEU A 251 -18.22 22.48 2.84
N VAL A 252 -17.36 22.57 1.82
CA VAL A 252 -16.83 21.39 1.12
C VAL A 252 -16.07 20.48 2.07
N VAL A 253 -15.17 21.03 2.90
CA VAL A 253 -14.39 20.24 3.87
C VAL A 253 -15.32 19.55 4.88
N ILE A 254 -16.33 20.26 5.39
CA ILE A 254 -17.33 19.69 6.32
C ILE A 254 -18.11 18.57 5.63
N ALA A 255 -18.59 18.77 4.41
CA ALA A 255 -19.32 17.76 3.65
C ALA A 255 -18.46 16.53 3.37
N VAL A 256 -17.18 16.70 3.01
CA VAL A 256 -16.22 15.60 2.84
C VAL A 256 -16.03 14.84 4.16
N GLY A 257 -15.87 15.55 5.28
CA GLY A 257 -15.76 14.94 6.60
C GLY A 257 -16.99 14.10 6.96
N ALA A 258 -18.19 14.63 6.73
CA ALA A 258 -19.45 13.93 6.97
C ALA A 258 -19.61 12.69 6.06
N LEU A 259 -19.32 12.82 4.76
CA LEU A 259 -19.43 11.72 3.80
C LEU A 259 -18.44 10.58 4.10
N THR A 260 -17.23 10.92 4.52
CA THR A 260 -16.19 9.93 4.81
C THR A 260 -16.26 9.35 6.22
N ALA A 261 -17.13 9.87 7.09
CA ALA A 261 -17.34 9.38 8.45
C ALA A 261 -17.72 7.89 8.50
N VAL A 262 -18.39 7.38 7.45
CA VAL A 262 -18.74 5.94 7.30
C VAL A 262 -17.50 5.03 7.34
N GLN A 263 -16.33 5.52 6.93
CA GLN A 263 -15.05 4.81 7.08
C GLN A 263 -14.35 5.20 8.38
N TRP A 264 -14.25 6.50 8.66
CA TRP A 264 -13.39 7.01 9.71
C TRP A 264 -13.88 6.70 11.13
N VAL A 265 -15.19 6.66 11.36
CA VAL A 265 -15.75 6.36 12.69
C VAL A 265 -15.43 4.91 13.10
N PRO A 266 -15.71 3.88 12.26
CA PRO A 266 -15.25 2.52 12.52
C PRO A 266 -13.73 2.40 12.67
N THR A 267 -12.95 3.01 11.77
CA THR A 267 -11.48 2.98 11.86
C THR A 267 -10.99 3.55 13.19
N ALA A 268 -11.56 4.68 13.65
CA ALA A 268 -11.19 5.29 14.92
C ALA A 268 -11.56 4.41 16.13
N LYS A 269 -12.69 3.69 16.07
CA LYS A 269 -13.06 2.69 17.09
C LYS A 269 -12.05 1.55 17.13
N LEU A 270 -11.71 0.96 15.98
CA LEU A 270 -10.72 -0.11 15.88
C LEU A 270 -9.35 0.31 16.41
N LEU A 271 -8.88 1.51 16.06
CA LEU A 271 -7.57 2.01 16.52
C LEU A 271 -7.43 2.00 18.05
N ARG A 272 -8.52 2.24 18.80
CA ARG A 272 -8.52 2.19 20.28
C ARG A 272 -8.26 0.79 20.85
N TYR A 273 -8.63 -0.26 20.12
CA TYR A 273 -8.43 -1.67 20.50
C TYR A 273 -7.21 -2.31 19.82
N SER A 274 -6.58 -1.59 18.89
CA SER A 274 -5.49 -2.11 18.07
C SER A 274 -4.15 -2.15 18.82
N ALA A 275 -3.24 -3.01 18.35
CA ALA A 275 -1.84 -3.04 18.77
C ALA A 275 -0.97 -1.95 18.11
N ARG A 276 -1.57 -0.91 17.52
CA ARG A 276 -0.85 0.07 16.67
C ARG A 276 0.31 0.76 17.39
N GLU A 277 0.14 1.10 18.67
CA GLU A 277 1.21 1.71 19.48
C GLU A 277 2.39 0.75 19.70
N ILE A 278 2.14 -0.56 19.74
CA ILE A 278 3.15 -1.60 19.94
C ILE A 278 3.94 -1.87 18.64
N ASP A 279 3.27 -1.94 17.47
CA ASP A 279 3.92 -2.14 16.15
C ASP A 279 5.01 -1.08 15.85
N GLN A 280 4.82 0.12 16.39
CA GLN A 280 5.64 1.28 16.04
C GLN A 280 6.91 1.43 16.87
N GLY A 281 7.03 0.75 18.01
CA GLY A 281 8.20 0.81 18.88
C GLY A 281 8.64 2.23 19.24
N ASP A 282 9.83 2.38 19.82
CA ASP A 282 10.40 3.70 20.09
C ASP A 282 10.90 4.33 18.78
N VAL A 283 10.06 5.18 18.17
CA VAL A 283 10.33 5.82 16.87
C VAL A 283 11.59 6.70 16.91
N LEU A 284 11.98 7.21 18.08
CA LEU A 284 13.21 7.99 18.25
C LEU A 284 14.48 7.15 17.99
N MET A 285 14.38 5.82 18.11
CA MET A 285 15.46 4.86 17.84
C MET A 285 15.46 4.34 16.38
N ARG A 286 14.35 4.50 15.62
CA ARG A 286 14.19 3.98 14.25
C ARG A 286 14.77 4.91 13.17
N GLN A 287 16.10 4.95 13.08
CA GLN A 287 16.79 5.76 12.05
C GLN A 287 16.49 5.31 10.61
N ASP A 288 16.07 4.07 10.44
CA ASP A 288 15.72 3.42 9.17
C ASP A 288 14.35 3.87 8.59
N TRP A 289 13.58 4.67 9.32
CA TRP A 289 12.31 5.23 8.82
C TRP A 289 12.47 6.53 8.03
N PHE A 290 13.58 7.23 8.25
CA PHE A 290 13.93 8.44 7.52
C PHE A 290 14.67 8.07 6.24
N LEU A 291 14.55 8.92 5.22
CA LEU A 291 15.37 8.82 4.03
C LEU A 291 16.85 9.05 4.41
N PRO A 292 17.75 8.10 4.16
CA PRO A 292 19.16 8.31 4.39
C PRO A 292 19.74 9.28 3.35
N TRP A 293 20.70 10.11 3.77
CA TRP A 293 21.29 11.13 2.89
C TRP A 293 21.93 10.53 1.63
N GLN A 294 22.52 9.34 1.73
CA GLN A 294 23.09 8.63 0.58
C GLN A 294 22.05 8.23 -0.48
N ASN A 295 20.77 8.03 -0.09
CA ASN A 295 19.71 7.67 -1.02
C ASN A 295 19.28 8.82 -1.94
N LEU A 296 19.72 10.07 -1.67
CA LEU A 296 19.55 11.18 -2.61
C LEU A 296 20.21 10.92 -3.97
N VAL A 297 21.20 10.01 -4.03
CA VAL A 297 21.78 9.56 -5.30
C VAL A 297 20.74 8.95 -6.25
N GLN A 298 19.67 8.36 -5.71
CA GLN A 298 18.66 7.66 -6.50
C GLN A 298 17.81 8.61 -7.38
N PHE A 299 17.79 9.91 -7.09
CA PHE A 299 17.21 10.91 -7.99
C PHE A 299 17.95 10.97 -9.34
N VAL A 300 19.26 10.71 -9.34
CA VAL A 300 20.11 10.73 -10.55
C VAL A 300 20.36 9.32 -11.08
N ALA A 301 20.57 8.35 -10.20
CA ALA A 301 20.87 6.97 -10.53
C ALA A 301 19.96 6.04 -9.70
N PRO A 302 18.73 5.74 -10.17
CA PRO A 302 17.69 5.09 -9.36
C PRO A 302 18.11 3.73 -8.80
N ASP A 303 18.87 2.97 -9.60
CA ASP A 303 19.39 1.65 -9.24
C ASP A 303 20.85 1.70 -8.76
N PHE A 304 21.39 2.84 -8.30
CA PHE A 304 22.78 2.93 -7.83
C PHE A 304 23.11 1.83 -6.80
N PHE A 305 22.20 1.64 -5.85
CA PHE A 305 22.27 0.60 -4.82
C PHE A 305 21.77 -0.78 -5.28
N GLY A 306 21.62 -1.01 -6.58
CA GLY A 306 20.97 -2.21 -7.12
C GLY A 306 19.44 -2.11 -7.16
N ASN A 307 18.78 -3.23 -7.44
CA ASN A 307 17.33 -3.31 -7.56
C ASN A 307 16.82 -4.66 -7.02
N PRO A 308 15.73 -4.70 -6.22
CA PRO A 308 15.21 -5.94 -5.67
C PRO A 308 14.78 -6.93 -6.76
N ALA A 309 14.32 -6.45 -7.92
CA ALA A 309 13.92 -7.30 -9.04
C ALA A 309 15.11 -8.01 -9.73
N THR A 310 16.34 -7.66 -9.37
CA THR A 310 17.58 -8.31 -9.84
C THR A 310 18.38 -8.96 -8.71
N LEU A 311 17.77 -9.13 -7.52
CA LEU A 311 18.37 -9.77 -6.34
C LEU A 311 19.76 -9.23 -5.95
N ASN A 312 20.00 -7.94 -6.22
CA ASN A 312 21.31 -7.32 -6.01
C ASN A 312 21.22 -5.95 -5.31
N TYR A 313 20.11 -5.70 -4.61
CA TYR A 313 19.92 -4.48 -3.85
C TYR A 313 20.75 -4.53 -2.56
N TRP A 314 21.59 -3.53 -2.35
CA TRP A 314 22.49 -3.39 -1.20
C TRP A 314 22.31 -2.05 -0.47
N GLY A 315 21.27 -1.30 -0.82
CA GLY A 315 20.95 -0.02 -0.17
C GLY A 315 20.36 -0.21 1.23
N ALA A 316 20.22 0.89 1.96
CA ALA A 316 19.60 0.86 3.29
C ALA A 316 18.11 0.51 3.21
N PHE A 317 17.65 -0.25 4.21
CA PHE A 317 16.25 -0.65 4.39
C PHE A 317 15.62 -1.26 3.12
N ASN A 318 14.48 -0.76 2.67
CA ASN A 318 13.81 -1.27 1.48
C ASN A 318 13.77 -0.23 0.34
N TYR A 319 13.90 -0.73 -0.90
CA TYR A 319 13.94 0.09 -2.10
C TYR A 319 12.67 0.93 -2.30
N THR A 320 11.50 0.35 -2.02
CA THR A 320 10.18 0.95 -2.25
C THR A 320 9.95 2.23 -1.44
N GLU A 321 10.48 2.29 -0.22
CA GLU A 321 10.30 3.44 0.68
C GLU A 321 11.20 4.63 0.32
N PHE A 322 12.36 4.39 -0.30
CA PHE A 322 13.39 5.43 -0.50
C PHE A 322 13.57 5.89 -1.94
N ILE A 323 13.07 5.15 -2.92
CA ILE A 323 13.25 5.49 -4.33
C ILE A 323 12.53 6.80 -4.68
N GLY A 324 13.32 7.81 -5.06
CA GLY A 324 12.85 9.05 -5.67
C GLY A 324 13.46 9.17 -7.04
N TYR A 325 12.66 9.09 -8.09
CA TYR A 325 13.17 9.17 -9.45
C TYR A 325 12.12 9.70 -10.42
N VAL A 326 12.35 10.88 -10.99
CA VAL A 326 11.40 11.50 -11.92
C VAL A 326 11.86 11.42 -13.38
N GLY A 327 12.95 10.70 -13.66
CA GLY A 327 13.64 10.69 -14.95
C GLY A 327 14.70 11.79 -15.05
N MET A 328 15.79 11.50 -15.76
CA MET A 328 16.96 12.38 -15.82
C MET A 328 16.68 13.74 -16.48
N ILE A 329 15.93 13.72 -17.58
CA ILE A 329 15.56 14.94 -18.31
C ILE A 329 14.60 15.81 -17.46
N PRO A 330 13.48 15.27 -16.94
CA PRO A 330 12.62 16.02 -16.02
C PRO A 330 13.38 16.58 -14.81
N LEU A 331 14.29 15.82 -14.20
CA LEU A 331 15.09 16.29 -13.06
C LEU A 331 15.92 17.53 -13.41
N ALA A 332 16.63 17.53 -14.54
CA ALA A 332 17.41 18.68 -14.99
C ALA A 332 16.54 19.94 -15.20
N PHE A 333 15.31 19.76 -15.70
CA PHE A 333 14.37 20.87 -15.85
C PHE A 333 13.73 21.30 -14.51
N ALA A 334 13.54 20.39 -13.56
CA ALA A 334 13.11 20.74 -12.20
C ALA A 334 14.16 21.62 -11.50
N LEU A 335 15.44 21.26 -11.61
CA LEU A 335 16.57 22.08 -11.15
C LEU A 335 16.61 23.44 -11.86
N THR A 336 16.31 23.49 -13.17
CA THR A 336 16.22 24.76 -13.91
C THR A 336 15.16 25.69 -13.32
N ALA A 337 13.99 25.17 -12.94
CA ALA A 337 12.96 25.95 -12.26
C ALA A 337 13.43 26.43 -10.88
N LEU A 338 14.08 25.57 -10.10
CA LEU A 338 14.65 25.92 -8.79
C LEU A 338 15.63 27.10 -8.86
N PHE A 339 16.57 27.08 -9.80
CA PHE A 339 17.59 28.14 -9.94
C PHE A 339 17.08 29.41 -10.65
N THR A 340 15.89 29.39 -11.25
CA THR A 340 15.34 30.57 -11.93
C THR A 340 15.13 31.73 -10.93
N SER A 341 15.47 32.95 -11.31
CA SER A 341 15.32 34.14 -10.45
C SER A 341 13.90 34.31 -9.92
N SER A 342 13.75 34.62 -8.62
CA SER A 342 12.46 34.66 -7.91
C SER A 342 11.39 35.56 -8.56
N GLY A 343 11.80 36.71 -9.14
CA GLY A 343 10.90 37.62 -9.84
C GLY A 343 10.24 37.03 -11.11
N LYS A 344 10.75 35.92 -11.64
CA LYS A 344 10.20 35.21 -12.81
C LYS A 344 9.32 34.02 -12.44
N LYS A 345 9.21 33.69 -11.14
CA LYS A 345 8.47 32.53 -10.65
C LYS A 345 7.00 32.86 -10.43
N SER A 346 6.14 31.97 -10.91
CA SER A 346 4.71 32.03 -10.59
C SER A 346 4.50 31.74 -9.10
N PHE A 347 3.31 32.05 -8.59
CA PHE A 347 2.94 31.64 -7.23
C PHE A 347 3.03 30.11 -7.08
N GLN A 348 2.47 29.37 -8.04
CA GLN A 348 2.44 27.91 -8.01
C GLN A 348 3.85 27.34 -7.90
N GLU A 349 4.78 27.86 -8.67
CA GLU A 349 6.17 27.43 -8.61
C GLU A 349 6.82 27.75 -7.27
N LYS A 350 6.61 28.94 -6.71
CA LYS A 350 7.13 29.27 -5.37
C LYS A 350 6.56 28.32 -4.30
N PHE A 351 5.27 28.02 -4.39
CA PHE A 351 4.61 27.08 -3.49
C PHE A 351 5.23 25.68 -3.60
N PHE A 352 5.40 25.13 -4.81
CA PHE A 352 5.95 23.78 -4.97
C PHE A 352 7.45 23.70 -4.69
N ILE A 353 8.22 24.79 -4.80
CA ILE A 353 9.59 24.86 -4.27
C ILE A 353 9.57 24.76 -2.74
N CYS A 354 8.69 25.51 -2.07
CA CYS A 354 8.56 25.47 -0.62
C CYS A 354 8.14 24.06 -0.15
N ALA A 355 7.12 23.47 -0.80
CA ALA A 355 6.65 22.13 -0.50
C ALA A 355 7.74 21.07 -0.73
N LEU A 356 8.54 21.18 -1.80
CA LEU A 356 9.69 20.30 -2.05
C LEU A 356 10.71 20.38 -0.91
N VAL A 357 11.11 21.60 -0.52
CA VAL A 357 12.12 21.82 0.53
C VAL A 357 11.62 21.30 1.87
N LEU A 358 10.38 21.63 2.25
CA LEU A 358 9.77 21.13 3.50
C LEU A 358 9.66 19.60 3.49
N SER A 359 9.23 19.00 2.37
CA SER A 359 9.12 17.55 2.26
C SER A 359 10.47 16.86 2.39
N LEU A 360 11.54 17.40 1.78
CA LEU A 360 12.90 16.87 1.92
C LEU A 360 13.43 17.03 3.35
N ILE A 361 13.20 18.20 3.98
CA ILE A 361 13.59 18.43 5.38
C ILE A 361 12.92 17.40 6.29
N PHE A 362 11.62 17.14 6.14
CA PHE A 362 10.92 16.19 6.99
C PHE A 362 11.13 14.72 6.60
N ALA A 363 11.53 14.42 5.35
CA ALA A 363 11.87 13.07 4.92
C ALA A 363 13.25 12.61 5.43
N LEU A 364 14.23 13.51 5.44
CA LEU A 364 15.62 13.21 5.85
C LEU A 364 15.77 13.21 7.37
N SER A 365 16.68 12.39 7.91
CA SER A 365 16.98 12.40 9.35
C SER A 365 17.79 13.66 9.71
N ASN A 366 17.19 14.57 10.47
CA ASN A 366 17.80 15.78 11.01
C ASN A 366 17.02 16.26 12.26
N PRO A 367 17.51 17.25 13.03
CA PRO A 367 16.83 17.70 14.24
C PRO A 367 15.38 18.19 14.02
N LEU A 368 15.10 18.86 12.90
CA LEU A 368 13.75 19.39 12.62
C LEU A 368 12.75 18.28 12.32
N SER A 369 13.18 17.25 11.58
CA SER A 369 12.30 16.13 11.22
C SER A 369 11.92 15.24 12.40
N ARG A 370 12.66 15.32 13.51
CA ARG A 370 12.39 14.60 14.75
C ARG A 370 11.41 15.30 15.68
N ILE A 371 11.16 16.60 15.50
CA ILE A 371 10.26 17.39 16.36
C ILE A 371 8.84 16.77 16.47
N PRO A 372 8.18 16.35 15.37
CA PRO A 372 6.83 15.76 15.47
C PRO A 372 6.76 14.50 16.34
N PHE A 373 7.84 13.72 16.36
CA PHE A 373 7.98 12.51 17.17
C PHE A 373 8.25 12.84 18.62
N GLN A 374 9.13 13.81 18.89
CA GLN A 374 9.41 14.30 20.25
C GLN A 374 8.18 14.93 20.93
N LEU A 375 7.35 15.61 20.16
CA LEU A 375 6.10 16.22 20.64
C LEU A 375 4.90 15.26 20.66
N ASN A 376 5.07 14.00 20.26
CA ASN A 376 4.00 13.01 20.14
C ASN A 376 2.77 13.53 19.36
N LEU A 377 3.00 14.25 18.26
CA LEU A 377 1.92 14.80 17.45
C LEU A 377 1.05 13.66 16.89
N PRO A 378 -0.27 13.63 17.18
CA PRO A 378 -1.16 12.57 16.71
C PRO A 378 -1.04 12.35 15.19
N LEU A 379 -1.08 11.09 14.75
CA LEU A 379 -0.92 10.64 13.36
C LEU A 379 0.47 10.84 12.73
N ILE A 380 1.23 11.85 13.17
CA ILE A 380 2.55 12.17 12.59
C ILE A 380 3.66 11.42 13.33
N SER A 381 3.60 11.35 14.66
CA SER A 381 4.56 10.59 15.47
C SER A 381 4.55 9.08 15.15
N THR A 382 3.50 8.63 14.48
CA THR A 382 3.24 7.26 14.08
C THR A 382 3.42 7.04 12.57
N ALA A 383 3.92 8.05 11.84
CA ALA A 383 4.08 8.03 10.39
C ALA A 383 5.53 7.75 9.99
N GLN A 384 5.74 7.03 8.90
CA GLN A 384 7.07 6.78 8.32
C GLN A 384 7.52 7.95 7.42
N PRO A 385 8.48 8.80 7.81
CA PRO A 385 8.79 10.05 7.10
C PRO A 385 9.21 9.90 5.64
N SER A 386 9.86 8.78 5.29
CA SER A 386 10.26 8.49 3.90
C SER A 386 9.11 8.56 2.90
N ARG A 387 7.84 8.37 3.32
CA ARG A 387 6.69 8.45 2.40
C ARG A 387 6.37 9.85 1.90
N LEU A 388 7.02 10.89 2.46
CA LEU A 388 7.04 12.23 1.85
C LEU A 388 7.67 12.25 0.45
N MET A 389 8.38 11.19 0.05
CA MET A 389 8.85 10.99 -1.32
C MET A 389 7.72 11.09 -2.37
N MET A 390 6.48 10.76 -1.99
CA MET A 390 5.28 11.03 -2.80
C MET A 390 5.16 12.51 -3.18
N ILE A 391 5.34 13.41 -2.21
CA ILE A 391 5.23 14.86 -2.40
C ILE A 391 6.48 15.40 -3.10
N VAL A 392 7.65 14.82 -2.82
CA VAL A 392 8.91 15.17 -3.50
C VAL A 392 8.80 14.91 -4.99
N ASP A 393 8.41 13.70 -5.42
CA ASP A 393 8.25 13.34 -6.83
C ASP A 393 7.18 14.22 -7.52
N LEU A 394 6.04 14.48 -6.85
CA LEU A 394 5.01 15.42 -7.33
C LEU A 394 5.60 16.81 -7.59
N CYS A 395 6.34 17.36 -6.61
CA CYS A 395 6.91 18.70 -6.72
C CYS A 395 7.98 18.76 -7.81
N LEU A 396 8.85 17.74 -7.90
CA LEU A 396 9.87 17.66 -8.94
C LEU A 396 9.25 17.61 -10.35
N ALA A 397 8.20 16.81 -10.56
CA ALA A 397 7.48 16.78 -11.84
C ALA A 397 6.82 18.13 -12.20
N LEU A 398 6.17 18.79 -11.23
CA LEU A 398 5.59 20.13 -11.41
C LEU A 398 6.66 21.17 -11.76
N LEU A 399 7.80 21.14 -11.07
CA LEU A 399 8.93 22.03 -11.34
C LEU A 399 9.58 21.74 -12.70
N ALA A 400 9.68 20.48 -13.10
CA ALA A 400 10.11 20.09 -14.44
C ALA A 400 9.23 20.73 -15.51
N ALA A 401 7.91 20.77 -15.30
CA ALA A 401 6.97 21.42 -16.19
C ALA A 401 7.27 22.93 -16.37
N PHE A 402 7.52 23.66 -15.28
CA PHE A 402 7.88 25.08 -15.34
C PHE A 402 9.24 25.31 -16.02
N GLY A 403 10.23 24.46 -15.75
CA GLY A 403 11.55 24.52 -16.39
C GLY A 403 11.49 24.27 -17.89
N LEU A 404 10.81 23.20 -18.31
CA LEU A 404 10.59 22.86 -19.72
C LEU A 404 9.82 23.96 -20.46
N ASP A 405 8.78 24.51 -19.84
CA ASP A 405 7.95 25.53 -20.47
C ASP A 405 8.74 26.81 -20.76
N ARG A 406 9.57 27.25 -19.80
CA ARG A 406 10.48 28.38 -20.02
C ARG A 406 11.50 28.08 -21.09
N PHE A 407 12.09 26.90 -21.08
CA PHE A 407 13.06 26.50 -22.10
C PHE A 407 12.46 26.56 -23.51
N PHE A 408 11.28 25.98 -23.72
CA PHE A 408 10.60 26.01 -25.01
C PHE A 408 10.19 27.43 -25.43
N LYS A 409 9.85 28.31 -24.48
CA LYS A 409 9.59 29.74 -24.73
C LYS A 409 10.86 30.49 -25.15
N ASP A 410 11.97 30.30 -24.44
CA ASP A 410 13.25 30.94 -24.74
C ASP A 410 13.82 30.45 -26.09
N LEU A 411 13.74 29.14 -26.37
CA LEU A 411 14.14 28.56 -27.65
C LEU A 411 13.32 29.14 -28.81
N ARG A 412 11.99 29.29 -28.64
CA ARG A 412 11.13 29.91 -29.64
C ARG A 412 11.48 31.38 -29.88
N ALA A 413 11.90 32.09 -28.82
CA ALA A 413 12.40 33.46 -28.92
C ALA A 413 13.81 33.55 -29.54
N GLY A 414 14.44 32.42 -29.90
CA GLY A 414 15.78 32.39 -30.49
C GLY A 414 16.91 32.69 -29.48
N LYS A 415 16.63 32.59 -28.19
CA LYS A 415 17.66 32.76 -27.15
C LYS A 415 18.52 31.51 -27.05
N GLY A 416 19.76 31.70 -26.62
CA GLY A 416 20.69 30.60 -26.31
C GLY A 416 20.25 29.78 -25.09
N LEU A 417 21.11 28.85 -24.66
CA LEU A 417 20.87 28.06 -23.46
C LEU A 417 20.74 28.99 -22.25
N ASN A 418 19.65 28.84 -21.49
CA ASN A 418 19.44 29.61 -20.28
C ASN A 418 20.53 29.26 -19.25
N ARG A 419 21.16 30.26 -18.61
CA ARG A 419 22.17 30.05 -17.56
C ARG A 419 21.72 29.08 -16.47
N HIS A 420 20.42 29.07 -16.15
CA HIS A 420 19.84 28.21 -15.12
C HIS A 420 19.80 26.74 -15.57
N LEU A 421 19.57 26.51 -16.86
CA LEU A 421 19.63 25.17 -17.45
C LEU A 421 21.08 24.68 -17.56
N LEU A 422 22.03 25.57 -17.87
CA LEU A 422 23.46 25.26 -17.80
C LEU A 422 23.87 24.83 -16.38
N ILE A 423 23.49 25.60 -15.35
CA ILE A 423 23.75 25.24 -13.95
C ILE A 423 23.15 23.88 -13.61
N ALA A 424 21.90 23.63 -13.98
CA ALA A 424 21.23 22.35 -13.73
C ALA A 424 21.93 21.16 -14.41
N LEU A 425 22.31 21.31 -15.68
CA LEU A 425 23.05 20.28 -16.42
C LEU A 425 24.46 20.07 -15.83
N SER A 426 25.15 21.14 -15.44
CA SER A 426 26.46 21.05 -14.80
C SER A 426 26.41 20.35 -13.44
N ILE A 427 25.40 20.65 -12.60
CA ILE A 427 25.20 19.95 -11.33
C ILE A 427 24.95 18.46 -11.59
N THR A 428 24.04 18.14 -12.52
CA THR A 428 23.71 16.75 -12.85
C THR A 428 24.93 15.98 -13.38
N ALA A 429 25.70 16.59 -14.29
CA ALA A 429 26.91 16.00 -14.84
C ALA A 429 28.02 15.86 -13.78
N ALA A 430 28.19 16.86 -12.90
CA ALA A 430 29.15 16.81 -11.79
C ALA A 430 28.78 15.73 -10.78
N THR A 431 27.49 15.54 -10.47
CA THR A 431 27.03 14.44 -9.63
C THR A 431 27.37 13.09 -10.26
N ILE A 432 27.04 12.86 -11.53
CA ILE A 432 27.36 11.60 -12.22
C ILE A 432 28.89 11.37 -12.29
N GLY A 433 29.65 12.41 -12.62
CA GLY A 433 31.12 12.34 -12.64
C GLY A 433 31.70 12.01 -11.27
N GLY A 434 31.19 12.65 -10.21
CA GLY A 434 31.55 12.35 -8.83
C GLY A 434 31.22 10.91 -8.43
N LEU A 435 30.09 10.36 -8.89
CA LEU A 435 29.73 8.96 -8.65
C LEU A 435 30.65 7.99 -9.39
N TRP A 436 31.05 8.28 -10.64
CA TRP A 436 32.05 7.47 -11.33
C TRP A 436 33.39 7.49 -10.60
N VAL A 437 33.88 8.68 -10.22
CA VAL A 437 35.11 8.84 -9.42
C VAL A 437 34.99 8.07 -8.12
N PHE A 438 33.85 8.14 -7.44
CA PHE A 438 33.59 7.38 -6.22
C PHE A 438 33.66 5.87 -6.44
N THR A 439 33.11 5.35 -7.55
CA THR A 439 33.10 3.92 -7.84
C THR A 439 34.45 3.34 -8.28
N PHE A 440 35.40 4.17 -8.74
CA PHE A 440 36.75 3.75 -9.13
C PHE A 440 37.82 4.15 -8.10
N GLY A 441 37.54 5.16 -7.29
CA GLY A 441 38.48 5.72 -6.32
C GLY A 441 38.65 4.81 -5.10
N LYS A 442 39.86 4.81 -4.55
CA LYS A 442 40.10 4.32 -3.18
C LYS A 442 39.57 5.37 -2.19
N THR A 443 38.26 5.41 -2.00
CA THR A 443 37.57 6.44 -1.20
C THR A 443 37.76 6.26 0.31
N GLY A 444 38.46 5.20 0.74
CA GLY A 444 38.61 4.83 2.15
C GLY A 444 37.34 4.22 2.76
N ILE A 445 36.26 4.10 1.97
CA ILE A 445 35.02 3.42 2.36
C ILE A 445 35.12 1.97 1.89
N ASP A 446 35.10 1.03 2.83
CA ASP A 446 35.12 -0.39 2.53
C ASP A 446 33.75 -0.80 1.94
N MET A 447 33.73 -1.12 0.65
CA MET A 447 32.54 -1.63 -0.04
C MET A 447 32.92 -2.88 -0.83
N ALA A 448 32.05 -3.88 -0.75
CA ALA A 448 32.22 -5.10 -1.53
C ALA A 448 32.38 -4.79 -3.02
N ALA A 449 33.36 -5.43 -3.66
CA ALA A 449 33.66 -5.23 -5.08
C ALA A 449 32.44 -5.51 -5.99
N GLU A 450 31.55 -6.39 -5.56
CA GLU A 450 30.28 -6.69 -6.23
C GLU A 450 29.33 -5.50 -6.22
N ASN A 451 29.20 -4.80 -5.09
CA ASN A 451 28.36 -3.60 -4.97
C ASN A 451 28.86 -2.47 -5.86
N LEU A 452 30.19 -2.30 -5.96
CA LEU A 452 30.81 -1.34 -6.88
C LEU A 452 30.51 -1.68 -8.35
N LYS A 453 30.62 -2.96 -8.75
CA LYS A 453 30.25 -3.41 -10.10
C LYS A 453 28.77 -3.14 -10.41
N VAL A 454 27.89 -3.38 -9.43
CA VAL A 454 26.46 -3.07 -9.54
C VAL A 454 26.24 -1.56 -9.76
N ALA A 455 26.87 -0.72 -8.94
CA ALA A 455 26.80 0.73 -9.06
C ALA A 455 27.30 1.22 -10.42
N GLN A 456 28.49 0.80 -10.85
CA GLN A 456 29.09 1.13 -12.14
C GLN A 456 28.15 0.75 -13.30
N ARG A 457 27.62 -0.48 -13.30
CA ARG A 457 26.66 -0.93 -14.33
C ARG A 457 25.42 -0.05 -14.37
N ASN A 458 24.91 0.35 -13.21
CA ASN A 458 23.71 1.17 -13.11
C ASN A 458 23.94 2.67 -13.37
N LEU A 459 25.19 3.15 -13.39
CA LEU A 459 25.58 4.51 -13.79
C LEU A 459 25.66 4.71 -15.32
N ILE A 460 25.84 3.63 -16.09
CA ILE A 460 26.00 3.71 -17.56
C ILE A 460 24.81 4.42 -18.20
N LEU A 461 23.58 4.01 -17.89
CA LEU A 461 22.39 4.57 -18.54
C LEU A 461 22.15 6.06 -18.17
N PRO A 462 22.15 6.47 -16.88
CA PRO A 462 22.08 7.89 -16.54
C PRO A 462 23.13 8.75 -17.24
N THR A 463 24.35 8.22 -17.39
CA THR A 463 25.45 8.88 -18.13
C THR A 463 25.11 9.03 -19.62
N MET A 464 24.66 7.96 -20.27
CA MET A 464 24.26 8.01 -21.68
C MET A 464 23.10 8.97 -21.92
N LEU A 465 22.11 9.00 -21.02
CA LEU A 465 20.94 9.87 -21.12
C LEU A 465 21.30 11.35 -20.98
N ILE A 466 22.15 11.72 -20.00
CA ILE A 466 22.54 13.12 -19.83
C ILE A 466 23.41 13.61 -21.01
N VAL A 467 24.29 12.75 -21.53
CA VAL A 467 25.12 13.04 -22.70
C VAL A 467 24.25 13.20 -23.95
N ALA A 468 23.32 12.26 -24.20
CA ALA A 468 22.39 12.32 -25.32
C ALA A 468 21.50 13.58 -25.24
N ALA A 469 20.98 13.90 -24.06
CA ALA A 469 20.20 15.11 -23.83
C ALA A 469 21.04 16.37 -24.08
N GLY A 470 22.27 16.42 -23.58
CA GLY A 470 23.21 17.53 -23.79
C GLY A 470 23.52 17.76 -25.27
N ILE A 471 23.88 16.70 -26.01
CA ILE A 471 24.13 16.76 -27.46
C ILE A 471 22.89 17.23 -28.21
N THR A 472 21.71 16.68 -27.88
CA THR A 472 20.44 17.06 -28.51
C THR A 472 20.12 18.55 -28.29
N LEU A 473 20.34 19.05 -27.06
CA LEU A 473 20.12 20.45 -26.72
C LEU A 473 21.10 21.37 -27.48
N MET A 474 22.39 21.00 -27.54
CA MET A 474 23.41 21.77 -28.27
C MET A 474 23.11 21.81 -29.78
N ALA A 475 22.75 20.67 -30.38
CA ALA A 475 22.38 20.60 -31.79
C ALA A 475 21.15 21.47 -32.11
N ALA A 476 20.11 21.41 -31.27
CA ALA A 476 18.91 22.23 -31.43
C ALA A 476 19.22 23.73 -31.33
N LEU A 477 20.08 24.13 -30.39
CA LEU A 477 20.51 25.52 -30.25
C LEU A 477 21.36 25.99 -31.44
N HIS A 478 22.25 25.15 -31.95
CA HIS A 478 23.05 25.46 -33.13
C HIS A 478 22.16 25.68 -34.36
N LEU A 479 21.17 24.80 -34.59
CA LEU A 479 20.21 24.95 -35.69
C LEU A 479 19.33 26.21 -35.54
N VAL A 480 18.97 26.60 -34.32
CA VAL A 480 18.25 27.86 -34.08
C VAL A 480 19.13 29.09 -34.34
N LYS A 481 20.43 29.03 -33.98
CA LYS A 481 21.42 30.09 -34.26
C LYS A 481 21.69 30.26 -35.75
N LEU A 482 21.74 29.16 -36.52
CA LEU A 482 21.92 29.17 -37.98
C LEU A 482 20.73 29.78 -38.75
N ARG A 483 19.73 30.37 -38.06
CA ARG A 483 18.54 31.01 -38.65
C ARG A 483 17.79 30.12 -39.65
N VAL A 484 17.80 28.80 -39.43
CA VAL A 484 17.06 27.84 -40.25
C VAL A 484 15.60 28.31 -40.40
N LYS A 485 15.11 28.43 -41.64
CA LYS A 485 13.83 29.05 -41.98
C LYS A 485 12.63 28.48 -41.19
N ASN A 486 12.69 27.21 -40.76
CA ASN A 486 11.57 26.54 -40.10
C ASN A 486 11.83 26.18 -38.62
N LYS A 487 11.87 27.20 -37.74
CA LYS A 487 12.04 27.03 -36.28
C LYS A 487 10.99 26.12 -35.63
N THR A 488 9.80 25.99 -36.23
CA THR A 488 8.73 25.12 -35.75
C THR A 488 9.10 23.65 -35.84
N ILE A 489 9.76 23.23 -36.93
CA ILE A 489 10.24 21.85 -37.10
C ILE A 489 11.26 21.52 -36.02
N ILE A 490 12.29 22.34 -35.85
CA ILE A 490 13.35 22.13 -34.85
C ILE A 490 12.76 21.97 -33.45
N HIS A 491 11.82 22.84 -33.08
CA HIS A 491 11.17 22.78 -31.78
C HIS A 491 10.33 21.50 -31.61
N ASN A 492 9.55 21.11 -32.63
CA ASN A 492 8.75 19.88 -32.57
C ASN A 492 9.65 18.63 -32.51
N SER A 493 10.71 18.57 -33.32
CA SER A 493 11.69 17.48 -33.31
C SER A 493 12.39 17.38 -31.95
N LEU A 494 12.84 18.51 -31.38
CA LEU A 494 13.44 18.52 -30.05
C LEU A 494 12.47 18.01 -28.98
N PHE A 495 11.21 18.45 -29.01
CA PHE A 495 10.18 17.93 -28.12
C PHE A 495 10.01 16.42 -28.27
N ILE A 496 9.91 15.90 -29.49
CA ILE A 496 9.75 14.47 -29.75
C ILE A 496 10.96 13.69 -29.22
N VAL A 497 12.19 14.16 -29.46
CA VAL A 497 13.40 13.50 -28.94
C VAL A 497 13.43 13.51 -27.42
N LEU A 498 13.18 14.65 -26.77
CA LEU A 498 13.13 14.72 -25.30
C LEU A 498 12.01 13.84 -24.72
N PHE A 499 10.87 13.77 -25.40
CA PHE A 499 9.75 12.92 -25.00
C PHE A 499 10.11 11.43 -25.13
N ILE A 500 10.72 11.01 -26.24
CA ILE A 500 11.17 9.63 -26.46
C ILE A 500 12.24 9.24 -25.43
N LEU A 501 13.24 10.10 -25.20
CA LEU A 501 14.29 9.83 -24.22
C LEU A 501 13.71 9.71 -22.80
N THR A 502 12.82 10.62 -22.41
CA THR A 502 12.12 10.52 -21.11
C THR A 502 11.27 9.26 -21.02
N SER A 503 10.57 8.90 -22.10
CA SER A 503 9.73 7.70 -22.15
C SER A 503 10.56 6.44 -22.03
N ALA A 504 11.67 6.33 -22.77
CA ALA A 504 12.55 5.17 -22.75
C ALA A 504 13.21 4.98 -21.38
N ASP A 505 13.63 6.07 -20.75
CA ASP A 505 14.20 6.10 -19.40
C ASP A 505 13.21 5.54 -18.37
N LEU A 506 12.02 6.15 -18.29
CA LEU A 506 10.98 5.75 -17.34
C LEU A 506 10.43 4.36 -17.63
N LEU A 507 10.20 3.98 -18.88
CA LEU A 507 9.71 2.64 -19.24
C LEU A 507 10.70 1.54 -18.85
N ARG A 508 12.00 1.75 -19.09
CA ARG A 508 13.04 0.80 -18.66
C ARG A 508 13.04 0.64 -17.14
N PHE A 509 12.89 1.75 -16.42
CA PHE A 509 12.81 1.73 -14.96
C PHE A 509 11.55 0.97 -14.48
N SER A 510 10.38 1.34 -14.98
CA SER A 510 9.10 0.73 -14.61
C SER A 510 9.03 -0.76 -14.94
N TRP A 511 9.39 -1.16 -16.16
CA TRP A 511 9.40 -2.57 -16.55
C TRP A 511 10.40 -3.41 -15.77
N LYS A 512 11.52 -2.84 -15.32
CA LYS A 512 12.47 -3.59 -14.50
C LYS A 512 11.85 -3.96 -13.14
N PHE A 513 11.10 -3.04 -12.53
CA PHE A 513 10.56 -3.20 -11.19
C PHE A 513 9.24 -4.00 -11.12
N THR A 514 8.32 -3.77 -12.07
CA THR A 514 6.94 -4.28 -12.00
C THR A 514 6.80 -5.69 -12.60
N PRO A 515 6.34 -6.71 -11.85
CA PRO A 515 5.97 -8.02 -12.37
C PRO A 515 4.73 -8.00 -13.27
N PHE A 516 4.69 -8.97 -14.18
CA PHE A 516 3.52 -9.28 -14.99
C PHE A 516 3.35 -10.80 -14.96
N SER A 517 2.48 -11.25 -14.05
CA SER A 517 2.32 -12.65 -13.66
C SER A 517 1.22 -13.34 -14.45
N ASP A 518 1.32 -14.66 -14.60
CA ASP A 518 0.24 -15.44 -15.21
C ASP A 518 -0.96 -15.52 -14.26
N LYS A 519 -2.18 -15.49 -14.81
CA LYS A 519 -3.42 -15.54 -14.03
C LYS A 519 -3.52 -16.80 -13.16
N ASP A 520 -3.02 -17.93 -13.66
CA ASP A 520 -3.09 -19.23 -12.97
C ASP A 520 -2.24 -19.29 -11.70
N TYR A 521 -1.33 -18.32 -11.50
CA TYR A 521 -0.50 -18.25 -10.28
C TYR A 521 -1.23 -17.58 -9.11
N LEU A 522 -2.37 -16.93 -9.36
CA LEU A 522 -3.10 -16.19 -8.35
C LEU A 522 -4.02 -17.12 -7.54
N TYR A 523 -3.61 -17.45 -6.33
CA TYR A 523 -4.29 -18.35 -5.38
C TYR A 523 -4.75 -19.69 -5.99
N PRO A 524 -3.82 -20.51 -6.48
CA PRO A 524 -4.17 -21.76 -7.14
C PRO A 524 -4.58 -22.87 -6.17
N GLN A 525 -5.36 -23.81 -6.69
CA GLN A 525 -5.83 -24.98 -5.97
C GLN A 525 -4.80 -26.11 -6.02
N THR A 526 -4.07 -26.35 -4.93
CA THR A 526 -3.17 -27.53 -4.76
C THR A 526 -3.93 -28.71 -4.13
N GLU A 527 -3.33 -29.90 -4.07
CA GLU A 527 -3.95 -31.04 -3.36
C GLU A 527 -4.06 -30.78 -1.85
N THR A 528 -3.10 -30.07 -1.26
CA THR A 528 -3.19 -29.62 0.15
C THR A 528 -4.40 -28.71 0.38
N VAL A 529 -4.62 -27.75 -0.52
CA VAL A 529 -5.81 -26.86 -0.44
C VAL A 529 -7.07 -27.69 -0.60
N ARG A 530 -7.13 -28.60 -1.58
CA ARG A 530 -8.28 -29.50 -1.77
C ARG A 530 -8.55 -30.37 -0.55
N PHE A 531 -7.51 -30.96 0.05
CA PHE A 531 -7.61 -31.78 1.26
C PHE A 531 -8.21 -31.00 2.43
N LEU A 532 -7.67 -29.81 2.73
CA LEU A 532 -8.19 -28.96 3.81
C LEU A 532 -9.64 -28.53 3.54
N ALA A 533 -9.98 -28.21 2.29
CA ALA A 533 -11.33 -27.79 1.91
C ALA A 533 -12.40 -28.91 2.02
N GLN A 534 -12.00 -30.18 2.16
CA GLN A 534 -12.94 -31.30 2.36
C GLN A 534 -13.58 -31.28 3.74
N ASP A 535 -12.88 -30.78 4.76
CA ASP A 535 -13.43 -30.65 6.10
C ASP A 535 -14.39 -29.47 6.19
N LYS A 536 -15.68 -29.78 6.34
CA LYS A 536 -16.77 -28.78 6.42
C LYS A 536 -17.07 -28.31 7.84
N SER A 537 -16.44 -28.91 8.85
CA SER A 537 -16.59 -28.46 10.24
C SER A 537 -15.90 -27.10 10.44
N PRO A 538 -16.27 -26.30 11.45
CA PRO A 538 -15.48 -25.15 11.84
C PRO A 538 -14.11 -25.60 12.39
N TRP A 539 -13.03 -25.20 11.73
CA TRP A 539 -11.66 -25.51 12.13
C TRP A 539 -10.72 -24.35 11.85
N ARG A 540 -9.57 -24.33 12.54
CA ARG A 540 -8.43 -23.47 12.20
C ARG A 540 -7.16 -24.25 11.91
N TYR A 541 -6.24 -23.59 11.22
CA TYR A 541 -4.88 -24.07 11.08
C TYR A 541 -3.83 -23.06 11.59
N ILE A 542 -2.63 -23.56 11.86
CA ILE A 542 -1.39 -22.78 12.00
C ILE A 542 -0.27 -23.43 11.18
N THR A 543 0.77 -22.68 10.88
CA THR A 543 1.96 -23.11 10.15
C THR A 543 3.21 -23.05 11.02
N THR A 544 4.13 -23.99 10.85
CA THR A 544 5.41 -23.98 11.57
C THR A 544 6.53 -23.23 10.84
N ASP A 545 6.31 -22.79 9.60
CA ASP A 545 7.32 -22.13 8.76
C ASP A 545 6.70 -20.98 7.94
N ALA A 546 7.41 -19.85 7.84
CA ALA A 546 6.89 -18.62 7.22
C ALA A 546 6.68 -18.75 5.70
N ARG A 547 7.23 -19.82 5.11
CA ARG A 547 7.08 -20.14 3.70
C ARG A 547 5.76 -20.86 3.41
N ILE A 548 5.04 -21.36 4.41
CA ILE A 548 3.76 -22.08 4.22
C ILE A 548 2.61 -21.10 4.38
N PHE A 549 1.60 -21.16 3.50
CA PHE A 549 0.36 -20.37 3.56
C PHE A 549 0.54 -18.98 4.20
N PRO A 550 1.29 -18.07 3.54
CA PRO A 550 1.60 -16.77 4.12
C PRO A 550 0.37 -16.09 4.72
N PRO A 551 0.53 -15.36 5.84
CA PRO A 551 -0.58 -14.69 6.51
C PRO A 551 -1.51 -13.96 5.54
N ASN A 552 -2.82 -14.14 5.76
CA ASN A 552 -3.96 -13.69 4.93
C ASN A 552 -4.23 -14.50 3.64
N PHE A 553 -3.39 -15.46 3.25
CA PHE A 553 -3.69 -16.37 2.11
C PHE A 553 -4.83 -17.35 2.43
N SER A 554 -5.22 -17.45 3.68
CA SER A 554 -6.40 -18.19 4.13
C SER A 554 -7.70 -17.60 3.57
N ILE A 555 -7.74 -16.27 3.34
CA ILE A 555 -8.95 -15.55 2.97
C ILE A 555 -9.51 -16.03 1.62
N PRO A 556 -8.78 -16.07 0.49
CA PRO A 556 -9.33 -16.53 -0.79
C PRO A 556 -9.86 -17.97 -0.76
N TYR A 557 -9.35 -18.81 0.14
CA TYR A 557 -9.82 -20.20 0.33
C TYR A 557 -10.91 -20.33 1.40
N ARG A 558 -11.24 -19.24 2.10
CA ARG A 558 -12.16 -19.21 3.25
C ARG A 558 -11.72 -20.17 4.37
N PHE A 559 -10.42 -20.40 4.50
CA PHE A 559 -9.84 -21.13 5.63
C PHE A 559 -9.67 -20.18 6.81
N GLN A 560 -9.84 -20.69 8.03
CA GLN A 560 -9.63 -19.88 9.23
C GLN A 560 -8.27 -20.19 9.84
N THR A 561 -7.57 -19.16 10.29
CA THR A 561 -6.27 -19.30 10.95
C THR A 561 -6.10 -18.30 12.08
N LEU A 562 -5.17 -18.59 12.99
CA LEU A 562 -4.70 -17.64 14.00
C LEU A 562 -3.73 -16.62 13.40
N GLU A 563 -3.17 -16.93 12.23
CA GLU A 563 -2.22 -16.08 11.55
C GLU A 563 -2.91 -14.87 10.91
N GLY A 564 -2.12 -13.83 10.68
CA GLY A 564 -2.57 -12.69 9.89
C GLY A 564 -1.54 -11.57 9.85
N TYR A 565 -1.58 -10.80 8.77
CA TYR A 565 -0.70 -9.66 8.55
C TYR A 565 -1.53 -8.38 8.49
N ASP A 566 -1.59 -7.63 9.60
CA ASP A 566 -2.38 -6.41 9.72
C ASP A 566 -1.70 -5.44 10.71
N PRO A 567 -1.38 -4.19 10.34
CA PRO A 567 -0.80 -3.21 11.27
C PRO A 567 -1.73 -2.73 12.39
N ILE A 568 -3.03 -3.06 12.36
CA ILE A 568 -4.03 -2.62 13.34
C ILE A 568 -4.83 -3.80 13.94
N TYR A 569 -4.23 -4.99 14.01
CA TYR A 569 -4.85 -6.17 14.67
C TYR A 569 -5.23 -5.88 16.13
N ILE A 570 -6.21 -6.64 16.66
CA ILE A 570 -6.72 -6.49 18.03
C ILE A 570 -5.64 -6.83 19.06
N ARG A 571 -5.31 -5.87 19.93
CA ARG A 571 -4.18 -5.95 20.88
C ARG A 571 -4.21 -7.19 21.77
N ARG A 572 -5.37 -7.47 22.40
CA ARG A 572 -5.54 -8.62 23.31
C ARG A 572 -5.35 -9.97 22.60
N PHE A 573 -5.76 -10.08 21.34
CA PHE A 573 -5.50 -11.30 20.57
C PHE A 573 -4.00 -11.49 20.36
N GLY A 574 -3.28 -10.44 19.94
CA GLY A 574 -1.83 -10.52 19.77
C GLY A 574 -1.09 -10.83 21.08
N GLN A 575 -1.55 -10.29 22.21
CA GLN A 575 -1.00 -10.62 23.53
C GLN A 575 -1.24 -12.10 23.87
N LEU A 576 -2.45 -12.64 23.68
CA LEU A 576 -2.74 -14.07 23.88
C LEU A 576 -1.83 -14.97 23.06
N ILE A 577 -1.62 -14.64 21.78
CA ILE A 577 -0.74 -15.40 20.90
C ILE A 577 0.73 -15.25 21.31
N ALA A 578 1.17 -14.08 21.75
CA ALA A 578 2.52 -13.88 22.28
C ALA A 578 2.79 -14.74 23.53
N SER A 579 1.84 -14.80 24.47
CA SER A 579 1.91 -15.68 25.64
C SER A 579 1.95 -17.15 25.21
N SER A 580 1.08 -17.54 24.26
CA SER A 580 1.05 -18.90 23.68
C SER A 580 2.42 -19.33 23.14
N GLN A 581 3.09 -18.43 22.42
CA GLN A 581 4.44 -18.70 21.89
C GLN A 581 5.48 -18.94 22.98
N LYS A 582 5.42 -18.16 24.07
CA LYS A 582 6.33 -18.32 25.22
C LYS A 582 5.98 -19.54 26.07
N GLY A 583 4.77 -20.07 25.96
CA GLY A 583 4.30 -21.20 26.75
C GLY A 583 3.91 -20.83 28.18
N GLU A 584 3.79 -19.54 28.50
CA GLU A 584 3.45 -19.06 29.85
C GLU A 584 2.48 -17.86 29.80
N PRO A 585 1.61 -17.69 30.82
CA PRO A 585 0.63 -16.61 30.88
C PRO A 585 1.29 -15.27 31.26
N THR A 586 2.01 -14.67 30.31
CA THR A 586 2.69 -13.37 30.46
C THR A 586 2.05 -12.28 29.59
N LEU A 587 2.00 -11.06 30.12
CA LEU A 587 1.52 -9.85 29.43
C LEU A 587 2.64 -9.08 28.72
N GLU A 588 3.82 -9.67 28.63
CA GLU A 588 4.97 -9.05 27.95
C GLU A 588 4.64 -8.62 26.51
N PRO A 589 5.34 -7.60 25.99
CA PRO A 589 5.12 -7.07 24.65
C PRO A 589 5.11 -8.18 23.59
N THR A 590 4.26 -8.01 22.58
CA THR A 590 4.14 -8.96 21.49
C THR A 590 5.45 -9.01 20.70
N PRO A 591 6.06 -10.20 20.46
CA PRO A 591 7.22 -10.31 19.56
C PRO A 591 6.83 -10.01 18.10
N PHE A 592 5.53 -10.02 17.83
CA PHE A 592 4.94 -9.73 16.54
C PHE A 592 4.78 -8.22 16.36
N HIS A 593 5.40 -7.65 15.33
CA HIS A 593 5.17 -6.26 14.93
C HIS A 593 3.76 -6.10 14.35
N ARG A 594 3.57 -6.57 13.11
CA ARG A 594 2.31 -6.51 12.34
C ARG A 594 1.91 -7.85 11.74
N ILE A 595 2.77 -8.86 11.88
CA ILE A 595 2.56 -10.22 11.37
C ILE A 595 2.45 -11.14 12.58
N ILE A 596 1.27 -11.67 12.82
CA ILE A 596 1.04 -12.72 13.82
C ILE A 596 1.16 -14.07 13.10
N ARG A 597 2.09 -14.89 13.58
CA ARG A 597 2.33 -16.25 13.08
C ARG A 597 2.82 -17.16 14.21
N PRO A 598 1.91 -17.73 15.01
CA PRO A 598 2.31 -18.70 16.04
C PRO A 598 2.77 -20.01 15.41
N ASP A 599 3.89 -20.54 15.90
CA ASP A 599 4.47 -21.83 15.51
C ASP A 599 4.61 -22.80 16.69
N ASN A 600 4.35 -22.37 17.94
CA ASN A 600 4.33 -23.23 19.12
C ASN A 600 3.04 -24.05 19.16
N TYR A 601 2.98 -25.09 18.32
CA TYR A 601 1.86 -26.01 18.25
C TYR A 601 1.66 -26.81 19.54
N ALA A 602 2.63 -26.88 20.46
CA ALA A 602 2.50 -27.60 21.73
C ALA A 602 1.63 -26.86 22.76
N SER A 603 1.49 -25.53 22.62
CA SER A 603 0.74 -24.68 23.54
C SER A 603 -0.73 -25.11 23.72
N PRO A 604 -1.28 -25.11 24.95
CA PRO A 604 -2.71 -25.37 25.19
C PRO A 604 -3.62 -24.29 24.60
N ILE A 605 -3.10 -23.07 24.39
CA ILE A 605 -3.86 -21.99 23.76
C ILE A 605 -4.17 -22.31 22.29
N VAL A 606 -3.28 -23.01 21.59
CA VAL A 606 -3.54 -23.49 20.21
C VAL A 606 -4.72 -24.46 20.20
N ASP A 607 -4.81 -25.33 21.20
CA ASP A 607 -5.90 -26.31 21.35
C ASP A 607 -7.23 -25.61 21.67
N LEU A 608 -7.20 -24.66 22.62
CA LEU A 608 -8.33 -23.80 23.00
C LEU A 608 -8.89 -23.00 21.82
N LEU A 609 -8.01 -22.57 20.91
CA LEU A 609 -8.35 -21.77 19.73
C LEU A 609 -8.83 -22.60 18.53
N ASN A 610 -9.28 -23.84 18.76
CA ASN A 610 -9.87 -24.71 17.74
C ASN A 610 -8.93 -24.96 16.53
N VAL A 611 -7.62 -25.00 16.78
CA VAL A 611 -6.62 -25.33 15.76
C VAL A 611 -6.60 -26.83 15.54
N LYS A 612 -7.30 -27.28 14.51
CA LYS A 612 -7.44 -28.69 14.13
C LYS A 612 -6.28 -29.17 13.26
N TYR A 613 -5.68 -28.26 12.48
CA TYR A 613 -4.60 -28.60 11.55
C TYR A 613 -3.31 -27.83 11.84
N VAL A 614 -2.18 -28.52 11.83
CA VAL A 614 -0.84 -27.94 11.89
C VAL A 614 -0.12 -28.29 10.60
N VAL A 615 0.36 -27.30 9.86
CA VAL A 615 1.02 -27.49 8.58
C VAL A 615 2.52 -27.23 8.71
N SER A 616 3.34 -28.17 8.21
CA SER A 616 4.80 -28.12 8.40
C SER A 616 5.57 -28.58 7.16
N LEU A 617 6.79 -28.07 7.00
CA LEU A 617 7.77 -28.55 5.99
C LEU A 617 8.69 -29.65 6.55
N THR A 618 8.65 -29.88 7.86
CA THR A 618 9.44 -30.90 8.55
C THR A 618 8.52 -31.91 9.23
N ASP A 619 9.04 -33.10 9.54
CA ASP A 619 8.26 -34.07 10.30
C ASP A 619 8.13 -33.62 11.77
N LEU A 620 6.88 -33.55 12.28
CA LEU A 620 6.58 -33.20 13.65
C LEU A 620 6.38 -34.45 14.50
N LEU A 621 7.15 -34.57 15.59
CA LEU A 621 7.03 -35.65 16.57
C LEU A 621 6.39 -35.08 17.85
N HIS A 622 5.06 -35.16 17.94
CA HIS A 622 4.33 -34.75 19.14
C HIS A 622 3.10 -35.66 19.35
N PRO A 623 2.84 -36.17 20.57
CA PRO A 623 1.79 -37.17 20.82
C PRO A 623 0.38 -36.76 20.38
N LYS A 624 0.08 -35.45 20.40
CA LYS A 624 -1.24 -34.92 19.98
C LYS A 624 -1.41 -34.76 18.47
N LEU A 625 -0.34 -34.89 17.69
CA LEU A 625 -0.33 -34.62 16.26
C LEU A 625 -0.23 -35.93 15.46
N GLU A 626 -1.15 -36.10 14.52
CA GLU A 626 -1.19 -37.23 13.61
C GLU A 626 -1.01 -36.73 12.17
N LYS A 627 -0.02 -37.22 11.43
CA LYS A 627 0.14 -36.84 10.02
C LYS A 627 -1.01 -37.43 9.21
N VAL A 628 -1.83 -36.58 8.59
CA VAL A 628 -3.02 -37.00 7.85
C VAL A 628 -2.91 -36.79 6.34
N PHE A 629 -1.99 -35.93 5.89
CA PHE A 629 -1.80 -35.64 4.47
C PHE A 629 -0.39 -35.11 4.17
N GLN A 630 0.07 -35.27 2.93
CA GLN A 630 1.32 -34.71 2.44
C GLN A 630 1.27 -34.47 0.92
N GLU A 631 1.72 -33.30 0.48
CA GLU A 631 1.93 -32.94 -0.94
C GLU A 631 3.31 -32.28 -1.06
N GLY A 632 4.23 -32.89 -1.81
CA GLY A 632 5.62 -32.43 -1.87
C GLY A 632 6.25 -32.34 -0.48
N GLU A 633 6.77 -31.15 -0.13
CA GLU A 633 7.34 -30.87 1.19
C GLU A 633 6.28 -30.51 2.25
N THR A 634 5.09 -30.11 1.83
CA THR A 634 4.00 -29.69 2.73
C THR A 634 3.33 -30.90 3.37
N ARG A 635 3.41 -30.99 4.69
CA ARG A 635 2.75 -32.01 5.51
C ARG A 635 1.64 -31.37 6.34
N VAL A 636 0.50 -32.05 6.45
CA VAL A 636 -0.63 -31.63 7.28
C VAL A 636 -0.81 -32.63 8.42
N TYR A 637 -0.82 -32.11 9.64
CA TYR A 637 -1.05 -32.85 10.87
C TYR A 637 -2.40 -32.48 11.47
N LYS A 638 -3.16 -33.47 11.93
CA LYS A 638 -4.38 -33.29 12.71
C LYS A 638 -4.02 -33.21 14.19
N ASN A 639 -4.52 -32.19 14.86
CA ASN A 639 -4.43 -32.01 16.30
C ASN A 639 -5.63 -32.67 16.99
N ASN A 640 -5.38 -33.78 17.69
CA ASN A 640 -6.43 -34.55 18.34
C ASN A 640 -6.92 -33.92 19.67
N GLN A 641 -6.22 -32.89 20.18
CA GLN A 641 -6.58 -32.16 21.39
C GLN A 641 -7.30 -30.84 21.13
N ALA A 642 -7.57 -30.48 19.88
CA ALA A 642 -8.31 -29.26 19.55
C ALA A 642 -9.70 -29.24 20.20
N PHE A 643 -10.06 -28.10 20.80
CA PHE A 643 -11.38 -27.84 21.35
C PHE A 643 -12.40 -27.67 20.20
N PRO A 644 -13.69 -27.97 20.44
CA PRO A 644 -14.73 -27.53 19.51
C PRO A 644 -14.76 -25.99 19.41
N ARG A 645 -15.32 -25.46 18.31
CA ARG A 645 -15.41 -24.01 18.10
C ARG A 645 -16.21 -23.29 19.18
N ALA A 646 -17.24 -23.94 19.71
CA ALA A 646 -18.02 -23.47 20.83
C ALA A 646 -18.11 -24.56 21.90
N PHE A 647 -18.05 -24.16 23.16
CA PHE A 647 -18.12 -25.07 24.31
C PHE A 647 -18.68 -24.33 25.53
N LEU A 648 -19.17 -25.09 26.51
CA LEU A 648 -19.77 -24.55 27.72
C LEU A 648 -18.85 -24.79 28.93
N ILE A 649 -18.66 -23.76 29.76
CA ILE A 649 -17.97 -23.84 31.04
C ILE A 649 -19.02 -23.70 32.16
N PRO A 650 -19.39 -24.80 32.86
CA PRO A 650 -20.45 -24.76 33.87
C PRO A 650 -20.15 -23.80 35.03
N ASN A 651 -18.92 -23.86 35.57
CA ASN A 651 -18.48 -23.05 36.71
C ASN A 651 -17.46 -22.00 36.25
N TYR A 652 -17.90 -21.03 35.44
CA TYR A 652 -17.02 -19.98 34.97
C TYR A 652 -16.72 -18.97 36.09
N VAL A 653 -15.46 -18.87 36.47
CA VAL A 653 -14.98 -17.85 37.41
C VAL A 653 -14.68 -16.58 36.64
N VAL A 654 -15.28 -15.46 37.04
CA VAL A 654 -14.97 -14.14 36.48
C VAL A 654 -13.58 -13.71 36.98
N PRO A 655 -12.63 -13.43 36.08
CA PRO A 655 -11.29 -13.05 36.49
C PRO A 655 -11.26 -11.62 37.04
N ASN A 656 -10.55 -11.41 38.13
CA ASN A 656 -10.31 -10.11 38.78
C ASN A 656 -9.18 -9.31 38.14
N SER A 657 -8.41 -9.91 37.23
CA SER A 657 -7.32 -9.25 36.51
C SER A 657 -7.08 -9.84 35.12
N GLU A 658 -6.42 -9.08 34.24
CA GLU A 658 -5.97 -9.56 32.93
C GLU A 658 -5.09 -10.80 33.03
N ARG A 659 -4.15 -10.81 33.99
CA ARG A 659 -3.26 -11.93 34.22
C ARG A 659 -4.03 -13.19 34.65
N GLN A 660 -4.99 -13.07 35.56
CA GLN A 660 -5.82 -14.20 35.99
C GLN A 660 -6.66 -14.74 34.83
N SER A 661 -7.19 -13.87 33.96
CA SER A 661 -7.93 -14.30 32.77
C SER A 661 -7.04 -15.09 31.80
N LEU A 662 -5.78 -14.69 31.68
CA LEU A 662 -4.78 -15.37 30.87
C LEU A 662 -4.38 -16.72 31.49
N GLU A 663 -4.13 -16.76 32.80
CA GLU A 663 -3.86 -18.00 33.55
C GLU A 663 -5.02 -19.00 33.42
N GLN A 664 -6.26 -18.52 33.49
CA GLN A 664 -7.47 -19.34 33.27
C GLN A 664 -7.55 -19.90 31.84
N ALA A 665 -7.11 -19.15 30.83
CA ALA A 665 -7.04 -19.65 29.46
C ALA A 665 -5.98 -20.76 29.31
N PHE A 666 -4.83 -20.63 29.98
CA PHE A 666 -3.75 -21.63 29.96
C PHE A 666 -4.07 -22.90 30.76
N SER A 667 -4.84 -22.79 31.83
CA SER A 667 -5.21 -23.93 32.67
C SER A 667 -6.36 -24.76 32.11
N MET A 668 -7.08 -24.24 31.11
CA MET A 668 -8.24 -24.89 30.51
C MET A 668 -7.85 -26.20 29.81
N LYS A 669 -8.54 -27.29 30.15
CA LYS A 669 -8.39 -28.58 29.47
C LYS A 669 -9.67 -28.99 28.75
N LYS A 670 -9.52 -29.80 27.72
CA LYS A 670 -10.65 -30.22 26.86
C LYS A 670 -11.66 -31.06 27.63
N GLU A 671 -11.20 -31.77 28.66
CA GLU A 671 -12.00 -32.61 29.54
C GLU A 671 -12.84 -31.78 30.54
N ASP A 672 -12.44 -30.53 30.81
CA ASP A 672 -13.11 -29.64 31.78
C ASP A 672 -14.31 -28.90 31.17
N VAL A 673 -14.50 -28.98 29.85
CA VAL A 673 -15.55 -28.26 29.12
C VAL A 673 -16.65 -29.20 28.63
N ASN A 674 -17.90 -28.74 28.71
CA ASN A 674 -19.03 -29.49 28.16
C ASN A 674 -19.16 -29.21 26.66
N GLN A 675 -19.17 -30.28 25.86
CA GLN A 675 -19.31 -30.24 24.40
C GLN A 675 -20.78 -30.22 23.95
N SER A 676 -21.69 -29.80 24.83
CA SER A 676 -23.12 -29.63 24.57
C SER A 676 -23.48 -28.44 23.68
N ALA A 677 -22.49 -27.72 23.15
CA ALA A 677 -22.67 -26.62 22.22
C ALA A 677 -22.28 -27.05 20.80
N SER A 678 -23.17 -26.81 19.84
CA SER A 678 -22.97 -27.16 18.44
C SER A 678 -23.19 -25.94 17.54
N ILE A 679 -22.28 -25.74 16.58
CA ILE A 679 -22.41 -24.67 15.58
C ILE A 679 -23.48 -25.11 14.57
N MET A 680 -24.57 -24.35 14.51
CA MET A 680 -25.63 -24.54 13.53
C MET A 680 -25.24 -23.89 12.20
N GLU A 681 -24.71 -22.67 12.29
CA GLU A 681 -24.30 -21.88 11.15
C GLU A 681 -23.14 -20.97 11.53
N TYR A 682 -22.16 -20.83 10.65
CA TYR A 682 -21.00 -19.96 10.85
C TYR A 682 -20.76 -19.14 9.59
N ARG A 683 -21.12 -17.87 9.63
CA ARG A 683 -20.90 -16.86 8.59
C ARG A 683 -20.03 -15.74 9.15
N GLU A 684 -19.62 -14.84 8.27
CA GLU A 684 -18.74 -13.72 8.60
C GLU A 684 -19.36 -12.82 9.68
N ASN A 685 -20.59 -12.37 9.50
CA ASN A 685 -21.28 -11.47 10.44
C ASN A 685 -22.29 -12.17 11.35
N GLU A 686 -22.43 -13.50 11.27
CA GLU A 686 -23.45 -14.23 12.01
C GLU A 686 -22.96 -15.62 12.43
N VAL A 687 -23.14 -15.98 13.70
CA VAL A 687 -22.81 -17.31 14.21
C VAL A 687 -23.98 -17.83 15.05
N GLY A 688 -24.61 -18.90 14.59
CA GLY A 688 -25.71 -19.58 15.28
C GLY A 688 -25.19 -20.81 16.03
N ILE A 689 -25.56 -20.94 17.30
CA ILE A 689 -25.10 -21.99 18.22
C ILE A 689 -26.30 -22.58 18.94
N LEU A 690 -26.43 -23.91 18.88
CA LEU A 690 -27.40 -24.64 19.69
C LEU A 690 -26.69 -25.20 20.92
N VAL A 691 -27.21 -24.88 22.10
CA VAL A 691 -26.74 -25.40 23.39
C VAL A 691 -27.82 -26.29 24.00
N ASP A 692 -27.45 -27.48 24.47
CA ASP A 692 -28.34 -28.38 25.20
C ASP A 692 -27.68 -28.85 26.50
N SER A 693 -27.89 -28.13 27.60
CA SER A 693 -27.15 -28.31 28.85
C SER A 693 -28.04 -28.41 30.08
N GLN A 694 -27.83 -29.43 30.92
CA GLN A 694 -28.59 -29.60 32.16
C GLN A 694 -28.24 -28.59 33.26
N THR A 695 -27.04 -28.02 33.24
CA THR A 695 -26.57 -27.11 34.29
C THR A 695 -26.49 -25.65 33.85
N GLY A 696 -26.55 -25.39 32.53
CA GLY A 696 -26.16 -24.08 31.98
C GLY A 696 -24.66 -23.82 32.17
N GLY A 697 -24.26 -22.56 31.97
CA GLY A 697 -22.88 -22.09 32.14
C GLY A 697 -22.50 -20.94 31.22
N MET A 698 -21.21 -20.62 31.17
CA MET A 698 -20.66 -19.68 30.21
C MET A 698 -20.44 -20.38 28.87
N LEU A 699 -21.21 -20.00 27.85
CA LEU A 699 -20.94 -20.41 26.47
C LEU A 699 -19.76 -19.61 25.96
N VAL A 700 -18.69 -20.28 25.56
CA VAL A 700 -17.53 -19.65 24.94
C VAL A 700 -17.55 -19.95 23.45
N LEU A 701 -17.47 -18.91 22.63
CA LEU A 701 -17.17 -19.00 21.22
C LEU A 701 -15.69 -18.63 21.04
N SER A 702 -14.91 -19.55 20.47
CA SER A 702 -13.46 -19.42 20.31
C SER A 702 -13.06 -18.39 19.24
N ASP A 703 -13.70 -17.24 19.18
CA ASP A 703 -13.41 -16.14 18.27
C ASP A 703 -13.01 -14.90 19.08
N THR A 704 -12.19 -14.05 18.46
CA THR A 704 -11.71 -12.82 19.09
C THR A 704 -12.86 -11.89 19.47
N TYR A 705 -12.89 -11.46 20.73
CA TYR A 705 -13.81 -10.47 21.22
C TYR A 705 -13.50 -9.09 20.62
N TYR A 706 -14.54 -8.43 20.10
CA TYR A 706 -14.48 -7.05 19.65
C TYR A 706 -15.84 -6.36 19.85
N PRO A 707 -15.88 -5.09 20.31
CA PRO A 707 -17.13 -4.37 20.47
C PRO A 707 -17.82 -4.07 19.14
N GLY A 708 -19.03 -4.60 18.94
CA GLY A 708 -19.80 -4.57 17.68
C GLY A 708 -20.61 -5.85 17.47
N TRP A 709 -20.31 -6.90 18.23
CA TRP A 709 -21.17 -8.07 18.29
C TRP A 709 -22.34 -7.86 19.27
N THR A 710 -23.49 -8.39 18.87
CA THR A 710 -24.70 -8.54 19.69
C THR A 710 -25.06 -10.01 19.77
N ALA A 711 -25.75 -10.44 20.82
CA ALA A 711 -26.19 -11.82 20.98
C ALA A 711 -27.65 -11.89 21.43
N THR A 712 -28.37 -12.92 20.98
CA THR A 712 -29.70 -13.27 21.47
C THR A 712 -29.75 -14.71 21.95
N LEU A 713 -30.46 -14.97 23.05
CA LEU A 713 -30.87 -16.28 23.53
C LEU A 713 -32.36 -16.46 23.25
N ASP A 714 -32.70 -17.43 22.41
CA ASP A 714 -34.07 -17.71 21.96
C ASP A 714 -34.80 -16.43 21.49
N GLY A 715 -34.08 -15.57 20.77
CA GLY A 715 -34.57 -14.28 20.26
C GLY A 715 -34.54 -13.11 21.26
N THR A 716 -34.21 -13.33 22.52
CA THR A 716 -34.09 -12.28 23.55
C THR A 716 -32.65 -11.81 23.69
N GLY A 717 -32.39 -10.50 23.74
CA GLY A 717 -31.03 -9.96 23.87
C GLY A 717 -30.31 -10.41 25.14
N ILE A 718 -29.04 -10.79 25.01
CA ILE A 718 -28.15 -11.17 26.12
C ILE A 718 -26.80 -10.44 26.02
N GLU A 719 -26.12 -10.28 27.15
CA GLU A 719 -24.81 -9.63 27.19
C GLU A 719 -23.69 -10.55 26.69
N ILE A 720 -22.78 -10.00 25.88
CA ILE A 720 -21.54 -10.66 25.49
C ILE A 720 -20.43 -10.22 26.43
N HIS A 721 -19.80 -11.19 27.07
CA HIS A 721 -18.64 -10.99 27.93
C HIS A 721 -17.35 -11.33 27.19
N GLN A 722 -16.29 -10.62 27.51
CA GLN A 722 -14.94 -11.05 27.16
C GLN A 722 -14.50 -12.13 28.15
N VAL A 723 -14.14 -13.30 27.64
CA VAL A 723 -13.78 -14.49 28.42
C VAL A 723 -12.45 -15.05 27.95
N LEU A 724 -11.75 -15.78 28.82
CA LEU A 724 -10.45 -16.40 28.50
C LEU A 724 -9.51 -15.42 27.76
N TYR A 725 -9.38 -14.23 28.34
CA TYR A 725 -8.57 -13.09 27.93
C TYR A 725 -8.94 -12.37 26.64
N SER A 726 -9.19 -13.07 25.54
CA SER A 726 -9.47 -12.44 24.23
C SER A 726 -10.67 -13.03 23.49
N LEU A 727 -11.38 -13.99 24.08
CA LEU A 727 -12.52 -14.66 23.46
C LEU A 727 -13.84 -14.03 23.89
N ARG A 728 -14.92 -14.37 23.20
CA ARG A 728 -16.27 -13.92 23.54
C ARG A 728 -17.11 -15.06 24.11
N GLY A 729 -17.97 -14.73 25.06
CA GLY A 729 -18.90 -15.68 25.64
C GLY A 729 -20.16 -15.04 26.18
N THR A 730 -21.18 -15.85 26.43
CA THR A 730 -22.49 -15.41 26.94
C THR A 730 -22.97 -16.40 27.99
N MET A 731 -23.65 -15.92 29.04
CA MET A 731 -24.27 -16.79 30.03
C MET A 731 -25.50 -17.49 29.43
N VAL A 732 -25.57 -18.82 29.57
CA VAL A 732 -26.68 -19.66 29.09
C VAL A 732 -27.26 -20.43 30.28
N PRO A 733 -28.59 -20.40 30.51
CA PRO A 733 -29.23 -21.17 31.56
C PRO A 733 -29.28 -22.66 31.21
N SER A 734 -29.79 -23.47 32.14
CA SER A 734 -30.06 -24.88 31.88
C SER A 734 -31.24 -25.02 30.91
N GLY A 735 -31.13 -25.99 30.01
CA GLY A 735 -32.11 -26.28 28.97
C GLY A 735 -31.47 -26.31 27.58
N ARG A 736 -32.35 -26.34 26.59
CA ARG A 736 -32.01 -26.27 25.18
C ARG A 736 -32.29 -24.86 24.66
N HIS A 737 -31.25 -24.19 24.19
CA HIS A 737 -31.28 -22.78 23.80
C HIS A 737 -30.58 -22.55 22.48
N GLU A 738 -31.13 -21.64 21.68
CA GLU A 738 -30.50 -21.11 20.48
C GLU A 738 -29.84 -19.76 20.80
N ILE A 739 -28.53 -19.68 20.55
CA ILE A 739 -27.75 -18.46 20.70
C ILE A 739 -27.37 -17.98 19.30
N LEU A 740 -27.68 -16.72 19.01
CA LEU A 740 -27.32 -16.09 17.74
C LEU A 740 -26.46 -14.87 17.98
N TYR A 741 -25.21 -14.92 17.50
CA TYR A 741 -24.31 -13.78 17.48
C TYR A 741 -24.43 -13.06 16.15
N ARG A 742 -24.58 -11.72 16.16
CA ARG A 742 -24.61 -10.87 14.96
C ARG A 742 -23.66 -9.69 15.09
N TYR A 743 -22.91 -9.43 14.03
CA TYR A 743 -22.01 -8.29 13.95
C TYR A 743 -22.70 -7.07 13.33
N SER A 744 -22.65 -5.94 14.03
CA SER A 744 -23.03 -4.62 13.54
C SER A 744 -21.93 -3.62 13.89
N GLU A 745 -21.48 -2.84 12.91
CA GLU A 745 -20.48 -1.79 13.16
C GLU A 745 -21.08 -0.58 13.92
N LEU A 746 -22.41 -0.42 13.82
CA LEU A 746 -23.22 0.64 14.45
C LEU A 746 -23.78 0.21 15.79
#